data_AF-A0A535YD68-F1
#
_entry.id   AF-A0A535YD68-F1
#
_cell.length_a   1.000
_cell.length_b   1.000
_cell.length_c   1.000
_cell.angle_alpha   90.00
_cell.angle_beta   90.00
_cell.angle_gamma   90.00
#
_symmetry.space_group_name_H-M   'P 1'
#
loop_
_entity.id
_entity.type
_entity.pdbx_description
1 polymer ?
#
loop_
_entity_poly.entity_id
_entity_poly.type
_entity_poly.pdbx_seq_one_letter_code
_entity_poly.pdbx_strand_id
1 'polypeptide(L)'
;MTTYKNETLAGTPHRYYPLAQLGDLSKLPMTVKILLEGMIRAGDSDRDIAALAKYPAPPPDGTSVPFRPARILLQDYTGVPAAVDLAAMRSAMQRAGKDPARIEPLIPVDLIIDHSVQADFFGAKEVYEKNLEREYERNRERYSLLRWAGQAFKTFRVVPPGAGICHQVNLERLSRVVQIRDGVAIPDTLFGADSHTTMVNGLGVFGWGVGGIEAEAAMLGQPTYLPWPVVVGVKLTGSLPTGTTATDLVLTLTETMRKHGVVNKFVEFAGDGLSSLTVQDRATVSNMCPEYGATAAFFPVDAQSLRYLEATNRGDLVDLVQRYTKAQGLFRVDGASAPTFDEMMELDLATVRPSVAGPKRPQDRVELPMVWQSFVGPKPTTGITRPGHTEGPKPVNDAPATMVAEATPATAKAAHLSPALGGITDGSVVIAAITSCTNTSNPSVMIAAGLLAKKAVERGLSVKPYVKTTMAPGSRVVTRYMDQAGLTPYLEKLGYFLVGYGCTVCVAAGTPVLQTNGMNRRIEDLPLLGGAVVYGPNANRRIAPARQSAMISKGRRECVSIVLQDGRTLTCTPDHELLRADGTWVRADELRLGEDRLVMGLEAPLDVPLADEEGWNLRSESFDFTMTTPNERLRTLAFARLLGHLLNDGSISVHGQARINVGQRLDREAVLNDIEIVTGKRPAASMYDERKWSVVLPQELSIAIMALPAVKVGRKIDQAPTLPQFLLTERCPVAIIREFLGGVFGADGHAPYLARFGKGDEDASLHQPAISQTVRPEHVADQRLVMDQIAMLLDRCGVDVAGARIFEYPVRRSLSSYPEADDGVPRIEVRMTLPDGVSFITNVGYRYCVDKTLKASAAAVYWRTVDHIARQRLWMLTRLSVLHREEPKLTFAAARTTAAAELEKHETLIFPHYSTLRGSGSFSHLIAPSRGFRPLQRKKVDFASRRRRSIYRRSVSASSTEGRPASTTSTTSRLTSYMRSSRMAYWRITVSVIQVLSRRRRSKRKLRTTTSMSCPSSQGIATSRDVSIRW
;
A
#
# COMPACT_ATOMS: atom_id res chain seq x y z
N MET A 1 -43.30 -16.09 -13.79
CA MET A 1 -43.45 -15.72 -15.21
C MET A 1 -43.19 -14.22 -15.28
N THR A 2 -42.44 -13.73 -16.27
CA THR A 2 -42.19 -12.30 -16.43
C THR A 2 -43.46 -11.58 -16.90
N THR A 3 -43.86 -10.53 -16.19
CA THR A 3 -45.06 -9.72 -16.48
C THR A 3 -44.94 -8.99 -17.83
N TYR A 4 -43.73 -8.56 -18.18
CA TYR A 4 -43.42 -7.85 -19.42
C TYR A 4 -43.13 -8.79 -20.59
N LYS A 5 -43.58 -8.41 -21.79
CA LYS A 5 -43.37 -9.19 -23.03
C LYS A 5 -42.16 -8.65 -23.80
N ASN A 6 -41.54 -9.54 -24.59
CA ASN A 6 -40.62 -9.13 -25.66
C ASN A 6 -41.37 -9.10 -27.00
N GLU A 7 -40.92 -8.20 -27.88
CA GLU A 7 -41.47 -7.95 -29.21
C GLU A 7 -40.35 -8.00 -30.25
N THR A 8 -40.70 -8.16 -31.54
CA THR A 8 -39.72 -8.09 -32.64
C THR A 8 -39.34 -6.63 -32.93
N LEU A 9 -38.05 -6.33 -32.94
CA LEU A 9 -37.53 -5.00 -33.28
C LEU A 9 -37.73 -4.74 -34.78
N ALA A 10 -38.53 -3.73 -35.12
CA ALA A 10 -39.05 -3.48 -36.45
C ALA A 10 -37.97 -3.40 -37.56
N GLY A 11 -38.09 -4.30 -38.56
CA GLY A 11 -37.13 -4.42 -39.67
C GLY A 11 -35.91 -5.29 -39.38
N THR A 12 -35.88 -5.99 -38.23
CA THR A 12 -34.80 -6.93 -37.86
C THR A 12 -35.39 -8.29 -37.43
N PRO A 13 -34.62 -9.39 -37.46
CA PRO A 13 -35.05 -10.68 -36.91
C PRO A 13 -34.88 -10.77 -35.38
N HIS A 14 -34.48 -9.68 -34.72
CA HIS A 14 -34.16 -9.66 -33.29
C HIS A 14 -35.36 -9.23 -32.46
N ARG A 15 -35.46 -9.77 -31.25
CA ARG A 15 -36.46 -9.37 -30.25
C ARG A 15 -35.87 -8.30 -29.32
N TYR A 16 -36.70 -7.57 -28.60
CA TYR A 16 -36.29 -6.67 -27.53
C TYR A 16 -37.39 -6.57 -26.48
N TYR A 17 -37.13 -5.94 -25.33
CA TYR A 17 -38.13 -5.62 -24.33
C TYR A 17 -38.49 -4.13 -24.42
N PRO A 18 -39.62 -3.76 -25.07
CA PRO A 18 -40.00 -2.35 -25.22
C PRO A 18 -40.27 -1.69 -23.87
N LEU A 19 -39.52 -0.62 -23.59
CA LEU A 19 -39.74 0.24 -22.42
C LEU A 19 -41.10 0.97 -22.45
N ALA A 20 -41.66 1.19 -23.64
CA ALA A 20 -42.97 1.83 -23.84
C ALA A 20 -44.14 1.09 -23.16
N GLN A 21 -43.97 -0.19 -22.79
CA GLN A 21 -44.93 -0.94 -21.97
C GLN A 21 -45.15 -0.33 -20.56
N LEU A 22 -44.24 0.54 -20.09
CA LEU A 22 -44.36 1.27 -18.82
C LEU A 22 -45.07 2.63 -18.94
N GLY A 23 -45.49 3.04 -20.14
CA GLY A 23 -46.10 4.35 -20.41
C GLY A 23 -45.12 5.38 -20.98
N ASP A 24 -45.41 6.66 -20.79
CA ASP A 24 -44.55 7.75 -21.25
C ASP A 24 -43.31 7.91 -20.35
N LEU A 25 -42.16 7.46 -20.86
CA LEU A 25 -40.85 7.60 -20.23
C LEU A 25 -39.99 8.70 -20.88
N SER A 26 -40.56 9.56 -21.73
CA SER A 26 -39.82 10.57 -22.51
C SER A 26 -38.88 11.42 -21.64
N LYS A 27 -39.38 11.83 -20.47
CA LYS A 27 -38.67 12.66 -19.48
C LYS A 27 -37.61 11.94 -18.64
N LEU A 28 -37.53 10.60 -18.66
CA LEU A 28 -36.53 9.89 -17.85
C LEU A 28 -35.11 10.05 -18.43
N PRO A 29 -34.07 10.21 -17.57
CA PRO A 29 -32.68 10.12 -18.00
C PRO A 29 -32.39 8.82 -18.75
N MET A 30 -31.48 8.88 -19.72
CA MET A 30 -31.08 7.73 -20.54
C MET A 30 -30.42 6.64 -19.69
N THR A 31 -29.64 7.04 -18.68
CA THR A 31 -29.07 6.16 -17.65
C THR A 31 -30.16 5.38 -16.89
N VAL A 32 -31.23 6.05 -16.46
CA VAL A 32 -32.38 5.41 -15.78
C VAL A 32 -33.14 4.46 -16.72
N LYS A 33 -33.34 4.84 -17.99
CA LYS A 33 -33.94 3.96 -19.01
C LYS A 33 -33.12 2.67 -19.24
N ILE A 34 -31.78 2.76 -19.19
CA ILE A 34 -30.90 1.58 -19.31
C ILE A 34 -31.02 0.66 -18.08
N LEU A 35 -31.17 1.23 -16.87
CA LEU A 35 -31.44 0.44 -15.66
C LEU A 35 -32.79 -0.28 -15.75
N LEU A 36 -33.85 0.43 -16.19
CA LEU A 36 -35.18 -0.15 -16.41
C LEU A 36 -35.18 -1.30 -17.43
N GLU A 37 -34.44 -1.18 -18.54
CA GLU A 37 -34.28 -2.27 -19.52
C GLU A 37 -33.71 -3.52 -18.87
N GLY A 38 -32.65 -3.34 -18.06
CA GLY A 38 -31.99 -4.42 -17.35
C GLY A 38 -32.91 -5.14 -16.37
N MET A 39 -33.74 -4.38 -15.64
CA MET A 39 -34.70 -4.93 -14.67
C MET A 39 -35.85 -5.68 -15.36
N ILE A 40 -36.44 -5.10 -16.42
CA ILE A 40 -37.50 -5.75 -17.20
C ILE A 40 -37.01 -7.06 -17.82
N ARG A 41 -35.84 -7.02 -18.47
CA ARG A 41 -35.26 -8.20 -19.13
C ARG A 41 -34.85 -9.30 -18.15
N ALA A 42 -34.44 -8.94 -16.93
CA ALA A 42 -34.12 -9.90 -15.89
C ALA A 42 -35.35 -10.48 -15.19
N GLY A 43 -36.51 -9.83 -15.30
CA GLY A 43 -37.74 -10.23 -14.60
C GLY A 43 -37.72 -9.87 -13.11
N ASP A 44 -37.15 -8.71 -12.77
CA ASP A 44 -37.14 -8.20 -11.40
C ASP A 44 -38.53 -7.74 -10.93
N SER A 45 -38.61 -7.28 -9.67
CA SER A 45 -39.84 -6.82 -9.00
C SER A 45 -40.61 -5.77 -9.81
N ASP A 46 -41.86 -6.08 -10.19
CA ASP A 46 -42.79 -5.13 -10.84
C ASP A 46 -43.00 -3.86 -10.00
N ARG A 47 -42.93 -3.96 -8.66
CA ARG A 47 -42.98 -2.81 -7.73
C ARG A 47 -41.78 -1.88 -7.94
N ASP A 48 -40.59 -2.45 -8.05
CA ASP A 48 -39.33 -1.71 -8.12
C ASP A 48 -39.16 -1.11 -9.52
N ILE A 49 -39.58 -1.83 -10.56
CA ILE A 49 -39.68 -1.34 -11.95
C ILE A 49 -40.67 -0.16 -12.02
N ALA A 50 -41.88 -0.30 -11.45
CA ALA A 50 -42.89 0.75 -11.43
C ALA A 50 -42.51 1.96 -10.54
N ALA A 51 -41.63 1.78 -9.55
CA ALA A 51 -41.03 2.87 -8.80
C ALA A 51 -40.00 3.62 -9.66
N LEU A 52 -39.05 2.91 -10.29
CA LEU A 52 -38.00 3.54 -11.09
C LEU A 52 -38.54 4.21 -12.37
N ALA A 53 -39.66 3.71 -12.91
CA ALA A 53 -40.39 4.36 -14.01
C ALA A 53 -40.98 5.73 -13.63
N LYS A 54 -41.10 6.05 -12.34
CA LYS A 54 -41.61 7.34 -11.81
C LYS A 54 -40.51 8.30 -11.35
N TYR A 55 -39.24 7.95 -11.58
CA TYR A 55 -38.10 8.81 -11.28
C TYR A 55 -38.30 10.24 -11.85
N PRO A 56 -37.90 11.32 -11.15
CA PRO A 56 -37.14 11.37 -9.89
C PRO A 56 -38.01 11.30 -8.62
N ALA A 57 -39.25 10.79 -8.68
CA ALA A 57 -40.03 10.59 -7.46
C ALA A 57 -39.27 9.67 -6.46
N PRO A 58 -39.30 9.99 -5.14
CA PRO A 58 -38.63 9.17 -4.13
C PRO A 58 -39.09 7.71 -4.16
N PRO A 59 -38.18 6.75 -3.95
CA PRO A 59 -38.53 5.34 -3.94
C PRO A 59 -39.37 4.98 -2.70
N PRO A 60 -40.28 4.01 -2.81
CA PRO A 60 -40.86 3.35 -1.64
C PRO A 60 -39.80 2.66 -0.76
N ASP A 61 -40.05 2.55 0.54
CA ASP A 61 -39.13 1.89 1.46
C ASP A 61 -38.78 0.46 1.03
N GLY A 62 -37.47 0.15 1.06
CA GLY A 62 -36.93 -1.16 0.70
C GLY A 62 -36.87 -1.46 -0.80
N THR A 63 -37.15 -0.50 -1.69
CA THR A 63 -36.91 -0.64 -3.13
C THR A 63 -35.41 -0.75 -3.43
N SER A 64 -35.05 -1.60 -4.40
CA SER A 64 -33.66 -1.86 -4.79
C SER A 64 -33.48 -1.77 -6.32
N VAL A 65 -32.32 -1.32 -6.78
CA VAL A 65 -32.03 -1.20 -8.22
C VAL A 65 -30.91 -2.18 -8.60
N PRO A 66 -31.24 -3.42 -9.02
CA PRO A 66 -30.24 -4.40 -9.44
C PRO A 66 -29.68 -4.06 -10.82
N PHE A 67 -28.35 -3.96 -10.91
CA PHE A 67 -27.63 -3.81 -12.16
C PHE A 67 -26.93 -5.12 -12.55
N ARG A 68 -27.07 -5.49 -13.82
CA ARG A 68 -26.45 -6.68 -14.43
C ARG A 68 -25.75 -6.25 -15.71
N PRO A 69 -24.42 -6.03 -15.70
CA PRO A 69 -23.69 -5.58 -16.88
C PRO A 69 -23.76 -6.62 -18.00
N ALA A 70 -23.77 -6.17 -19.25
CA ALA A 70 -23.74 -7.07 -20.40
C ALA A 70 -22.38 -7.78 -20.55
N ARG A 71 -21.26 -7.17 -20.12
CA ARG A 71 -19.90 -7.74 -20.19
C ARG A 71 -18.96 -7.18 -19.13
N ILE A 72 -17.77 -7.76 -19.00
CA ILE A 72 -16.69 -7.30 -18.13
C ILE A 72 -15.46 -6.90 -18.94
N LEU A 73 -14.80 -5.81 -18.55
CA LEU A 73 -13.49 -5.39 -19.03
C LEU A 73 -12.44 -5.61 -17.93
N LEU A 74 -11.32 -6.23 -18.26
CA LEU A 74 -10.19 -6.44 -17.35
C LEU A 74 -8.91 -5.86 -17.98
N GLN A 75 -7.98 -5.47 -17.11
CA GLN A 75 -6.60 -5.16 -17.48
C GLN A 75 -5.65 -6.12 -16.73
N ASP A 76 -4.37 -6.22 -17.09
CA ASP A 76 -3.53 -7.34 -16.62
C ASP A 76 -3.14 -7.31 -15.13
N TYR A 77 -3.25 -6.19 -14.42
CA TYR A 77 -3.03 -6.14 -12.97
C TYR A 77 -4.24 -6.70 -12.19
N THR A 78 -5.48 -6.39 -12.61
CA THR A 78 -6.72 -6.89 -11.98
C THR A 78 -7.22 -8.20 -12.58
N GLY A 79 -6.86 -8.50 -13.82
CA GLY A 79 -7.23 -9.72 -14.52
C GLY A 79 -6.35 -10.93 -14.17
N VAL A 80 -5.14 -10.71 -13.63
CA VAL A 80 -4.33 -11.80 -13.04
C VAL A 80 -5.02 -12.42 -11.83
N PRO A 81 -5.40 -11.67 -10.76
CA PRO A 81 -6.14 -12.25 -9.64
C PRO A 81 -7.46 -12.86 -10.10
N ALA A 82 -8.27 -12.19 -10.92
CA ALA A 82 -9.53 -12.78 -11.44
C ALA A 82 -9.32 -14.12 -12.17
N ALA A 83 -8.22 -14.27 -12.94
CA ALA A 83 -7.87 -15.56 -13.55
C ALA A 83 -7.42 -16.63 -12.53
N VAL A 84 -6.73 -16.23 -11.46
CA VAL A 84 -6.37 -17.11 -10.32
C VAL A 84 -7.64 -17.54 -9.57
N ASP A 85 -8.57 -16.64 -9.30
CA ASP A 85 -9.78 -16.92 -8.54
C ASP A 85 -10.75 -17.82 -9.32
N LEU A 86 -10.96 -17.58 -10.62
CA LEU A 86 -11.67 -18.54 -11.49
C LEU A 86 -10.99 -19.93 -11.50
N ALA A 87 -9.65 -20.00 -11.50
CA ALA A 87 -8.91 -21.27 -11.42
C ALA A 87 -9.05 -21.95 -10.04
N ALA A 88 -9.06 -21.16 -8.96
CA ALA A 88 -9.26 -21.61 -7.59
C ALA A 88 -10.69 -22.10 -7.35
N MET A 89 -11.68 -21.47 -8.00
CA MET A 89 -13.08 -21.90 -8.04
C MET A 89 -13.26 -23.18 -8.86
N ARG A 90 -12.65 -23.30 -10.04
CA ARG A 90 -12.63 -24.57 -10.81
C ARG A 90 -12.06 -25.71 -9.99
N SER A 91 -10.95 -25.43 -9.31
CA SER A 91 -10.40 -26.35 -8.32
C SER A 91 -11.46 -26.65 -7.25
N ALA A 92 -12.08 -25.65 -6.61
CA ALA A 92 -13.11 -25.82 -5.58
C ALA A 92 -14.31 -26.68 -5.99
N MET A 93 -14.70 -26.66 -7.27
CA MET A 93 -15.72 -27.54 -7.81
C MET A 93 -15.24 -28.99 -7.97
N GLN A 94 -14.08 -29.22 -8.60
CA GLN A 94 -13.48 -30.56 -8.75
C GLN A 94 -13.42 -31.29 -7.42
N ARG A 95 -12.93 -30.54 -6.45
CA ARG A 95 -12.75 -30.82 -5.03
C ARG A 95 -14.04 -31.31 -4.38
N ALA A 96 -15.16 -30.67 -4.69
CA ALA A 96 -16.47 -30.99 -4.15
C ALA A 96 -17.16 -32.18 -4.87
N GLY A 97 -16.43 -32.91 -5.74
CA GLY A 97 -17.01 -33.94 -6.60
C GLY A 97 -17.93 -33.37 -7.68
N LYS A 98 -17.84 -32.07 -7.97
CA LYS A 98 -18.64 -31.37 -8.97
C LYS A 98 -17.82 -31.05 -10.21
N ASP A 99 -18.49 -30.90 -11.35
CA ASP A 99 -17.84 -30.54 -12.62
C ASP A 99 -17.18 -29.15 -12.55
N PRO A 100 -15.85 -29.03 -12.72
CA PRO A 100 -15.14 -27.76 -12.78
C PRO A 100 -15.56 -26.87 -13.95
N ALA A 101 -15.96 -27.46 -15.09
CA ALA A 101 -16.31 -26.70 -16.29
C ALA A 101 -17.55 -25.81 -16.09
N ARG A 102 -18.33 -26.04 -15.02
CA ARG A 102 -19.41 -25.16 -14.58
C ARG A 102 -18.96 -23.81 -14.00
N ILE A 103 -17.68 -23.65 -13.64
CA ILE A 103 -17.10 -22.34 -13.39
C ILE A 103 -16.64 -21.79 -14.74
N GLU A 104 -17.45 -20.90 -15.27
CA GLU A 104 -17.31 -20.23 -16.55
C GLU A 104 -18.02 -18.88 -16.39
N PRO A 105 -17.42 -17.75 -16.84
CA PRO A 105 -18.14 -16.49 -16.85
C PRO A 105 -19.44 -16.59 -17.67
N LEU A 106 -20.55 -16.13 -17.11
CA LEU A 106 -21.88 -16.16 -17.73
C LEU A 106 -22.10 -14.98 -18.69
N ILE A 107 -21.21 -13.99 -18.65
CA ILE A 107 -21.16 -12.84 -19.55
C ILE A 107 -19.74 -12.71 -20.14
N PRO A 108 -19.57 -12.13 -21.34
CA PRO A 108 -18.26 -11.99 -21.95
C PRO A 108 -17.28 -11.21 -21.07
N VAL A 109 -16.04 -11.68 -21.02
CA VAL A 109 -14.93 -11.03 -20.30
C VAL A 109 -13.82 -10.71 -21.31
N ASP A 110 -13.47 -9.44 -21.42
CA ASP A 110 -12.39 -8.95 -22.27
C ASP A 110 -11.22 -8.46 -21.42
N LEU A 111 -10.09 -9.17 -21.45
CA LEU A 111 -8.87 -8.78 -20.75
C LEU A 111 -7.85 -8.19 -21.73
N ILE A 112 -7.31 -7.02 -21.43
CA ILE A 112 -6.24 -6.36 -22.19
C ILE A 112 -4.96 -6.33 -21.35
N ILE A 113 -3.80 -6.49 -21.99
CA ILE A 113 -2.49 -6.41 -21.34
C ILE A 113 -1.80 -5.10 -21.73
N ASP A 114 -1.73 -4.17 -20.77
CA ASP A 114 -1.36 -2.76 -20.98
C ASP A 114 -0.73 -2.06 -19.75
N HIS A 115 -0.92 -2.59 -18.53
CA HIS A 115 -0.38 -2.04 -17.28
C HIS A 115 1.04 -2.52 -16.97
N SER A 116 1.53 -3.51 -17.70
CA SER A 116 2.86 -4.10 -17.51
C SER A 116 4.01 -3.40 -18.23
N VAL A 117 3.72 -2.64 -19.29
CA VAL A 117 4.76 -1.95 -20.08
C VAL A 117 5.36 -0.78 -19.30
N GLN A 118 6.68 -0.64 -19.39
CA GLN A 118 7.45 0.42 -18.73
C GLN A 118 8.30 1.15 -19.77
N ALA A 119 8.40 2.47 -19.65
CA ALA A 119 9.28 3.29 -20.48
C ALA A 119 10.71 3.30 -19.91
N ASP A 120 11.33 2.11 -19.83
CA ASP A 120 12.71 1.90 -19.40
C ASP A 120 13.67 2.68 -20.33
N PHE A 121 13.49 2.50 -21.64
CA PHE A 121 14.21 3.19 -22.71
C PHE A 121 13.33 4.27 -23.37
N PHE A 122 13.96 5.35 -23.85
CA PHE A 122 13.33 6.46 -24.57
C PHE A 122 14.36 7.18 -25.45
N GLY A 123 13.93 8.13 -26.30
CA GLY A 123 14.85 9.00 -27.04
C GLY A 123 15.55 8.40 -28.27
N ALA A 124 15.17 7.20 -28.73
CA ALA A 124 15.68 6.56 -29.94
C ALA A 124 14.60 5.70 -30.63
N LYS A 125 14.84 5.21 -31.85
CA LYS A 125 13.84 4.44 -32.63
C LYS A 125 13.60 3.04 -32.08
N GLU A 126 14.63 2.38 -31.57
CA GLU A 126 14.59 0.97 -31.13
C GLU A 126 13.98 0.80 -29.73
N VAL A 127 13.47 1.87 -29.11
CA VAL A 127 13.04 1.86 -27.71
C VAL A 127 11.72 1.12 -27.49
N TYR A 128 10.82 1.11 -28.47
CA TYR A 128 9.59 0.29 -28.42
C TYR A 128 9.93 -1.20 -28.29
N GLU A 129 10.82 -1.70 -29.14
CA GLU A 129 11.20 -3.12 -29.15
C GLU A 129 11.91 -3.50 -27.85
N LYS A 130 12.86 -2.69 -27.39
CA LYS A 130 13.58 -2.91 -26.11
C LYS A 130 12.65 -2.88 -24.89
N ASN A 131 11.68 -1.95 -24.85
CA ASN A 131 10.70 -1.89 -23.77
C ASN A 131 9.75 -3.12 -23.80
N LEU A 132 9.35 -3.57 -25.00
CA LEU A 132 8.52 -4.76 -25.19
C LEU A 132 9.26 -6.05 -24.81
N GLU A 133 10.52 -6.21 -25.23
CA GLU A 133 11.38 -7.33 -24.81
C GLU A 133 11.50 -7.38 -23.28
N ARG A 134 11.76 -6.23 -22.65
CA ARG A 134 11.89 -6.10 -21.20
C ARG A 134 10.57 -6.37 -20.46
N GLU A 135 9.45 -5.97 -21.05
CA GLU A 135 8.10 -6.29 -20.57
C GLU A 135 7.84 -7.80 -20.60
N TYR A 136 8.15 -8.49 -21.71
CA TYR A 136 8.02 -9.95 -21.83
C TYR A 136 8.96 -10.70 -20.88
N GLU A 137 10.21 -10.25 -20.72
CA GLU A 137 11.18 -10.83 -19.79
C GLU A 137 10.64 -10.82 -18.35
N ARG A 138 10.15 -9.65 -17.89
CA ARG A 138 9.65 -9.45 -16.52
C ARG A 138 8.30 -10.15 -16.26
N ASN A 139 7.40 -10.20 -17.23
CA ASN A 139 6.00 -10.60 -17.02
C ASN A 139 5.64 -11.98 -17.59
N ARG A 140 6.63 -12.75 -18.10
CA ARG A 140 6.43 -14.06 -18.75
C ARG A 140 5.47 -15.01 -18.02
N GLU A 141 5.58 -15.11 -16.70
CA GLU A 141 4.73 -16.00 -15.89
C GLU A 141 3.28 -15.53 -15.85
N ARG A 142 3.06 -14.23 -15.57
CA ARG A 142 1.73 -13.59 -15.60
C ARG A 142 1.07 -13.74 -16.97
N TYR A 143 1.81 -13.52 -18.05
CA TYR A 143 1.27 -13.66 -19.42
C TYR A 143 0.95 -15.10 -19.79
N SER A 144 1.71 -16.06 -19.25
CA SER A 144 1.45 -17.48 -19.44
C SER A 144 0.17 -17.93 -18.71
N LEU A 145 -0.10 -17.40 -17.51
CA LEU A 145 -1.37 -17.58 -16.80
C LEU A 145 -2.54 -16.95 -17.57
N LEU A 146 -2.42 -15.70 -18.01
CA LEU A 146 -3.50 -15.03 -18.76
C LEU A 146 -3.78 -15.75 -20.09
N ARG A 147 -2.74 -16.14 -20.83
CA ARG A 147 -2.88 -16.96 -22.04
C ARG A 147 -3.58 -18.29 -21.77
N TRP A 148 -3.30 -18.94 -20.63
CA TRP A 148 -4.04 -20.13 -20.20
C TRP A 148 -5.51 -19.80 -19.92
N ALA A 149 -5.82 -18.70 -19.24
CA ALA A 149 -7.20 -18.31 -18.93
C ALA A 149 -8.03 -18.11 -20.23
N GLY A 150 -7.48 -17.39 -21.21
CA GLY A 150 -8.10 -17.23 -22.53
C GLY A 150 -8.18 -18.50 -23.40
N GLN A 151 -7.64 -19.63 -22.92
CA GLN A 151 -7.82 -20.97 -23.52
C GLN A 151 -8.73 -21.87 -22.67
N ALA A 152 -8.78 -21.64 -21.35
CA ALA A 152 -9.52 -22.44 -20.39
C ALA A 152 -11.00 -22.04 -20.31
N PHE A 153 -11.31 -20.75 -20.49
CA PHE A 153 -12.67 -20.21 -20.40
C PHE A 153 -13.15 -19.80 -21.80
N LYS A 154 -14.37 -20.19 -22.17
CA LYS A 154 -14.96 -19.94 -23.49
C LYS A 154 -15.37 -18.49 -23.70
N THR A 155 -15.76 -17.82 -22.62
CA THR A 155 -16.27 -16.44 -22.60
C THR A 155 -15.19 -15.40 -22.29
N PHE A 156 -13.95 -15.84 -22.06
CA PHE A 156 -12.83 -15.00 -21.63
C PHE A 156 -11.84 -14.79 -22.78
N ARG A 157 -11.79 -13.57 -23.32
CA ARG A 157 -10.86 -13.19 -24.39
C ARG A 157 -9.67 -12.44 -23.80
N VAL A 158 -8.46 -12.81 -24.21
CA VAL A 158 -7.22 -12.10 -23.84
C VAL A 158 -6.63 -11.41 -25.06
N VAL A 159 -6.45 -10.09 -24.96
CA VAL A 159 -5.73 -9.26 -25.92
C VAL A 159 -4.26 -9.16 -25.47
N PRO A 160 -3.29 -9.53 -26.32
CA PRO A 160 -1.88 -9.63 -25.94
C PRO A 160 -1.19 -8.27 -25.72
N PRO A 161 0.01 -8.24 -25.10
CA PRO A 161 0.79 -7.02 -24.89
C PRO A 161 1.06 -6.26 -26.20
N GLY A 162 1.10 -4.93 -26.11
CA GLY A 162 1.42 -4.07 -27.25
C GLY A 162 0.30 -3.90 -28.28
N ALA A 163 -0.93 -4.31 -27.96
CA ALA A 163 -2.12 -4.06 -28.76
C ALA A 163 -2.71 -2.64 -28.53
N GLY A 164 -2.71 -2.17 -27.29
CA GLY A 164 -3.28 -0.90 -26.86
C GLY A 164 -3.69 -0.89 -25.38
N ILE A 165 -4.03 0.29 -24.86
CA ILE A 165 -4.61 0.48 -23.53
C ILE A 165 -6.07 0.02 -23.53
N CYS A 166 -6.49 -0.68 -22.47
CA CYS A 166 -7.79 -1.31 -22.28
C CYS A 166 -8.97 -0.43 -22.74
N HIS A 167 -9.04 0.82 -22.32
CA HIS A 167 -10.16 1.73 -22.64
C HIS A 167 -10.21 2.17 -24.10
N GLN A 168 -9.06 2.38 -24.74
CA GLN A 168 -9.02 2.71 -26.16
C GLN A 168 -9.35 1.49 -27.01
N VAL A 169 -8.82 0.31 -26.68
CA VAL A 169 -9.20 -0.97 -27.32
C VAL A 169 -10.70 -1.23 -27.13
N ASN A 170 -11.24 -0.95 -25.94
CA ASN A 170 -12.66 -1.06 -25.63
C ASN A 170 -13.51 -0.16 -26.53
N LEU A 171 -13.16 1.12 -26.65
CA LEU A 171 -13.86 2.11 -27.47
C LEU A 171 -13.76 1.76 -28.97
N GLU A 172 -12.56 1.48 -29.47
CA GLU A 172 -12.28 1.25 -30.90
C GLU A 172 -12.78 -0.11 -31.43
N ARG A 173 -12.79 -1.16 -30.59
CA ARG A 173 -12.96 -2.55 -31.09
C ARG A 173 -13.98 -3.42 -30.36
N LEU A 174 -14.09 -3.30 -29.04
CA LEU A 174 -14.87 -4.26 -28.22
C LEU A 174 -16.34 -3.83 -28.06
N SER A 175 -16.56 -2.52 -27.91
CA SER A 175 -17.88 -1.93 -27.70
C SER A 175 -18.76 -2.06 -28.93
N ARG A 176 -20.03 -2.39 -28.70
CA ARG A 176 -21.04 -2.58 -29.76
C ARG A 176 -22.21 -1.59 -29.69
N VAL A 177 -22.37 -0.84 -28.59
CA VAL A 177 -23.52 0.03 -28.26
C VAL A 177 -24.83 -0.73 -28.06
N VAL A 178 -25.15 -1.67 -28.94
CA VAL A 178 -26.24 -2.65 -28.80
C VAL A 178 -25.67 -4.04 -29.05
N GLN A 179 -25.94 -4.99 -28.15
CA GLN A 179 -25.55 -6.39 -28.29
C GLN A 179 -26.76 -7.24 -28.68
N ILE A 180 -26.55 -8.35 -29.39
CA ILE A 180 -27.54 -9.43 -29.53
C ILE A 180 -27.14 -10.58 -28.62
N ARG A 181 -28.07 -11.06 -27.79
CA ARG A 181 -27.93 -12.22 -26.91
C ARG A 181 -29.17 -13.09 -27.01
N ASP A 182 -29.02 -14.35 -27.41
CA ASP A 182 -30.12 -15.32 -27.56
C ASP A 182 -31.29 -14.80 -28.44
N GLY A 183 -30.92 -14.06 -29.49
CA GLY A 183 -31.85 -13.40 -30.42
C GLY A 183 -32.50 -12.12 -29.88
N VAL A 184 -32.12 -11.64 -28.70
CA VAL A 184 -32.62 -10.42 -28.06
C VAL A 184 -31.59 -9.29 -28.16
N ALA A 185 -31.99 -8.12 -28.64
CA ALA A 185 -31.21 -6.89 -28.62
C ALA A 185 -31.26 -6.25 -27.24
N ILE A 186 -30.09 -5.88 -26.71
CA ILE A 186 -29.88 -5.29 -25.38
C ILE A 186 -28.86 -4.15 -25.46
N PRO A 187 -28.86 -3.17 -24.53
CA PRO A 187 -27.84 -2.13 -24.50
C PRO A 187 -26.47 -2.75 -24.17
N ASP A 188 -25.40 -2.25 -24.78
CA ASP A 188 -24.04 -2.57 -24.34
C ASP A 188 -23.78 -1.87 -23.00
N THR A 189 -23.60 -2.67 -21.95
CA THR A 189 -23.27 -2.19 -20.61
C THR A 189 -22.14 -3.02 -20.03
N LEU A 190 -21.34 -2.43 -19.13
CA LEU A 190 -20.17 -3.11 -18.60
C LEU A 190 -19.78 -2.67 -17.20
N PHE A 191 -19.10 -3.57 -16.50
CA PHE A 191 -18.13 -3.20 -15.49
C PHE A 191 -16.72 -3.34 -16.05
N GLY A 192 -15.79 -2.58 -15.50
CA GLY A 192 -14.37 -2.82 -15.71
C GLY A 192 -13.59 -2.79 -14.40
N ALA A 193 -12.60 -3.66 -14.28
CA ALA A 193 -11.70 -3.67 -13.13
C ALA A 193 -10.60 -2.60 -13.28
N ASP A 194 -11.02 -1.38 -13.58
CA ASP A 194 -10.25 -0.16 -13.81
C ASP A 194 -11.18 1.06 -13.70
N SER A 195 -10.76 2.10 -12.97
CA SER A 195 -11.56 3.31 -12.70
C SER A 195 -12.02 4.05 -13.95
N HIS A 196 -11.19 4.11 -14.99
CA HIS A 196 -11.43 4.92 -16.19
C HIS A 196 -12.27 4.20 -17.26
N THR A 197 -12.88 3.06 -16.90
CA THR A 197 -13.86 2.32 -17.72
C THR A 197 -15.02 3.22 -18.18
N THR A 198 -15.34 4.24 -17.40
CA THR A 198 -16.28 5.33 -17.71
C THR A 198 -16.00 6.02 -19.05
N MET A 199 -14.78 5.99 -19.57
CA MET A 199 -14.41 6.50 -20.90
C MET A 199 -15.34 6.05 -22.03
N VAL A 200 -15.85 4.82 -21.97
CA VAL A 200 -16.75 4.27 -23.00
C VAL A 200 -18.15 4.87 -22.96
N ASN A 201 -18.52 5.58 -21.89
CA ASN A 201 -19.77 6.32 -21.79
C ASN A 201 -19.88 7.43 -22.84
N GLY A 202 -18.77 7.92 -23.39
CA GLY A 202 -18.73 8.88 -24.50
C GLY A 202 -19.29 8.35 -25.83
N LEU A 203 -19.42 7.02 -25.96
CA LEU A 203 -20.03 6.34 -27.11
C LEU A 203 -21.52 5.99 -26.86
N GLY A 204 -22.03 6.19 -25.64
CA GLY A 204 -23.38 5.76 -25.23
C GLY A 204 -23.44 4.33 -24.68
N VAL A 205 -22.31 3.79 -24.21
CA VAL A 205 -22.21 2.49 -23.53
C VAL A 205 -22.15 2.75 -22.02
N PHE A 206 -23.13 2.26 -21.26
CA PHE A 206 -23.23 2.56 -19.82
C PHE A 206 -22.39 1.59 -18.98
N GLY A 207 -21.41 2.11 -18.27
CA GLY A 207 -20.51 1.29 -17.47
C GLY A 207 -19.38 2.06 -16.78
N TRP A 208 -18.83 1.49 -15.72
CA TRP A 208 -17.88 2.18 -14.85
C TRP A 208 -16.90 1.22 -14.17
N GLY A 209 -15.94 1.80 -13.46
CA GLY A 209 -14.92 1.07 -12.72
C GLY A 209 -15.46 0.45 -11.44
N VAL A 210 -15.11 -0.81 -11.18
CA VAL A 210 -15.42 -1.56 -9.95
C VAL A 210 -14.20 -2.35 -9.48
N GLY A 211 -14.24 -2.92 -8.27
CA GLY A 211 -13.20 -3.82 -7.79
C GLY A 211 -13.20 -5.17 -8.54
N GLY A 212 -12.12 -5.94 -8.37
CA GLY A 212 -12.01 -7.28 -8.99
C GLY A 212 -13.12 -8.22 -8.52
N ILE A 213 -13.47 -8.16 -7.23
CA ILE A 213 -14.51 -9.00 -6.61
C ILE A 213 -15.90 -8.68 -7.18
N GLU A 214 -16.24 -7.40 -7.40
CA GLU A 214 -17.49 -7.01 -8.04
C GLU A 214 -17.54 -7.45 -9.50
N ALA A 215 -16.43 -7.33 -10.23
CA ALA A 215 -16.30 -7.82 -11.60
C ALA A 215 -16.46 -9.36 -11.67
N GLU A 216 -15.91 -10.11 -10.71
CA GLU A 216 -16.06 -11.56 -10.58
C GLU A 216 -17.48 -11.98 -10.19
N ALA A 217 -18.11 -11.30 -9.23
CA ALA A 217 -19.49 -11.54 -8.86
C ALA A 217 -20.41 -11.33 -10.08
N ALA A 218 -20.24 -10.23 -10.80
CA ALA A 218 -20.99 -9.93 -12.01
C ALA A 218 -20.70 -10.92 -13.15
N MET A 219 -19.44 -11.34 -13.35
CA MET A 219 -19.09 -12.33 -14.38
C MET A 219 -19.72 -13.71 -14.08
N LEU A 220 -19.99 -14.01 -12.81
CA LEU A 220 -20.70 -15.22 -12.36
C LEU A 220 -22.21 -15.03 -12.22
N GLY A 221 -22.75 -13.91 -12.71
CA GLY A 221 -24.19 -13.64 -12.81
C GLY A 221 -24.86 -13.07 -11.54
N GLN A 222 -24.09 -12.65 -10.54
CA GLN A 222 -24.65 -11.91 -9.41
C GLN A 222 -24.99 -10.47 -9.83
N PRO A 223 -26.21 -9.96 -9.55
CA PRO A 223 -26.52 -8.55 -9.73
C PRO A 223 -25.82 -7.70 -8.66
N THR A 224 -25.39 -6.50 -9.03
CA THR A 224 -24.95 -5.47 -8.09
C THR A 224 -26.13 -4.57 -7.78
N TYR A 225 -26.53 -4.48 -6.51
CA TYR A 225 -27.61 -3.59 -6.09
C TYR A 225 -27.08 -2.18 -5.90
N LEU A 226 -27.58 -1.24 -6.69
CA LEU A 226 -27.22 0.17 -6.62
C LEU A 226 -28.05 0.85 -5.52
N PRO A 227 -27.51 1.89 -4.85
CA PRO A 227 -28.33 2.92 -4.23
C PRO A 227 -29.32 3.51 -5.25
N TRP A 228 -30.40 4.14 -4.77
CA TRP A 228 -31.29 4.87 -5.67
C TRP A 228 -30.49 5.88 -6.48
N PRO A 229 -30.60 5.89 -7.83
CA PRO A 229 -29.74 6.70 -8.66
C PRO A 229 -30.02 8.19 -8.41
N VAL A 230 -28.95 8.98 -8.36
CA VAL A 230 -29.03 10.44 -8.43
C VAL A 230 -28.35 10.85 -9.74
N VAL A 231 -29.05 11.57 -10.61
CA VAL A 231 -28.54 11.97 -11.94
C VAL A 231 -28.42 13.49 -12.02
N VAL A 232 -27.19 13.96 -12.23
CA VAL A 232 -26.85 15.35 -12.53
C VAL A 232 -26.81 15.53 -14.04
N GLY A 233 -27.73 16.32 -14.57
CA GLY A 233 -27.71 16.75 -15.96
C GLY A 233 -26.60 17.76 -16.22
N VAL A 234 -25.94 17.68 -17.38
CA VAL A 234 -24.97 18.68 -17.84
C VAL A 234 -25.32 19.09 -19.27
N LYS A 235 -25.96 20.26 -19.41
CA LYS A 235 -26.41 20.79 -20.69
C LYS A 235 -25.30 21.59 -21.34
N LEU A 236 -24.78 21.07 -22.45
CA LEU A 236 -23.77 21.71 -23.27
C LEU A 236 -24.43 22.49 -24.39
N THR A 237 -24.00 23.73 -24.60
CA THR A 237 -24.43 24.61 -25.69
C THR A 237 -23.22 25.15 -26.46
N GLY A 238 -23.45 25.75 -27.63
CA GLY A 238 -22.37 26.30 -28.46
C GLY A 238 -21.45 25.20 -29.03
N SER A 239 -20.20 25.59 -29.30
CA SER A 239 -19.14 24.69 -29.77
C SER A 239 -17.79 25.16 -29.23
N LEU A 240 -16.82 24.24 -29.13
CA LEU A 240 -15.47 24.56 -28.65
C LEU A 240 -14.77 25.56 -29.58
N PRO A 241 -14.18 26.66 -29.05
CA PRO A 241 -13.54 27.68 -29.88
C PRO A 241 -12.21 27.20 -30.44
N THR A 242 -11.81 27.73 -31.60
CA THR A 242 -10.55 27.40 -32.28
C THR A 242 -9.36 27.53 -31.33
N GLY A 243 -8.54 26.47 -31.25
CA GLY A 243 -7.38 26.41 -30.36
C GLY A 243 -7.64 25.75 -29.01
N THR A 244 -8.89 25.41 -28.68
CA THR A 244 -9.21 24.52 -27.55
C THR A 244 -9.34 23.06 -27.99
N THR A 245 -9.33 22.17 -27.01
CA THR A 245 -9.34 20.72 -27.16
C THR A 245 -10.35 20.06 -26.20
N ALA A 246 -10.65 18.78 -26.42
CA ALA A 246 -11.39 17.99 -25.43
C ALA A 246 -10.71 17.92 -24.06
N THR A 247 -9.37 18.02 -24.01
CA THR A 247 -8.60 18.12 -22.77
C THR A 247 -8.99 19.39 -21.99
N ASP A 248 -9.11 20.53 -22.66
CA ASP A 248 -9.52 21.79 -22.03
C ASP A 248 -10.96 21.74 -21.50
N LEU A 249 -11.86 21.12 -22.27
CA LEU A 249 -13.23 20.87 -21.87
C LEU A 249 -13.30 20.01 -20.61
N VAL A 250 -12.60 18.87 -20.58
CA VAL A 250 -12.66 17.96 -19.43
C VAL A 250 -11.99 18.56 -18.20
N LEU A 251 -10.92 19.36 -18.31
CA LEU A 251 -10.35 20.08 -17.17
C LEU A 251 -11.33 21.14 -16.64
N THR A 252 -12.03 21.85 -17.52
CA THR A 252 -13.05 22.84 -17.15
C THR A 252 -14.24 22.19 -16.44
N LEU A 253 -14.70 21.03 -16.93
CA LEU A 253 -15.73 20.22 -16.28
C LEU A 253 -15.24 19.62 -14.96
N THR A 254 -13.99 19.15 -14.88
CA THR A 254 -13.41 18.58 -13.65
C THR A 254 -13.34 19.62 -12.55
N GLU A 255 -12.94 20.85 -12.87
CA GLU A 255 -12.95 21.99 -11.93
C GLU A 255 -14.38 22.29 -11.44
N THR A 256 -15.34 22.46 -12.35
CA THR A 256 -16.71 22.88 -12.00
C THR A 256 -17.49 21.78 -11.29
N MET A 257 -17.40 20.52 -11.73
CA MET A 257 -18.06 19.36 -11.10
C MET A 257 -17.49 19.05 -9.70
N ARG A 258 -16.19 19.29 -9.46
CA ARG A 258 -15.62 19.17 -8.10
C ARG A 258 -16.08 20.28 -7.16
N LYS A 259 -16.38 21.49 -7.67
CA LYS A 259 -17.01 22.56 -6.89
C LYS A 259 -18.49 22.27 -6.63
N HIS A 260 -19.19 21.68 -7.61
CA HIS A 260 -20.62 21.32 -7.51
C HIS A 260 -20.90 20.12 -6.59
N GLY A 261 -20.03 19.10 -6.61
CA GLY A 261 -20.14 17.93 -5.74
C GLY A 261 -20.92 16.77 -6.35
N VAL A 262 -20.38 16.18 -7.42
CA VAL A 262 -20.99 15.03 -8.14
C VAL A 262 -20.61 13.65 -7.59
N VAL A 263 -20.07 13.55 -6.38
CA VAL A 263 -19.54 12.29 -5.83
C VAL A 263 -20.63 11.24 -5.63
N ASN A 264 -20.40 10.02 -6.11
CA ASN A 264 -21.34 8.89 -6.11
C ASN A 264 -22.64 9.11 -6.91
N LYS A 265 -22.75 10.19 -7.70
CA LYS A 265 -23.88 10.47 -8.60
C LYS A 265 -23.57 9.96 -10.01
N PHE A 266 -24.59 9.78 -10.85
CA PHE A 266 -24.41 9.75 -12.29
C PHE A 266 -24.37 11.18 -12.85
N VAL A 267 -23.55 11.39 -13.86
CA VAL A 267 -23.57 12.58 -14.71
C VAL A 267 -24.13 12.16 -16.06
N GLU A 268 -25.09 12.92 -16.60
CA GLU A 268 -25.65 12.68 -17.94
C GLU A 268 -25.61 13.97 -18.77
N PHE A 269 -24.96 13.90 -19.93
CA PHE A 269 -24.78 15.04 -20.82
C PHE A 269 -25.98 15.23 -21.76
N ALA A 270 -26.42 16.48 -21.91
CA ALA A 270 -27.59 16.87 -22.70
C ALA A 270 -27.33 18.19 -23.46
N GLY A 271 -28.30 18.63 -24.26
CA GLY A 271 -28.21 19.86 -25.05
C GLY A 271 -27.48 19.69 -26.39
N ASP A 272 -27.65 20.69 -27.26
CA ASP A 272 -27.26 20.58 -28.66
C ASP A 272 -25.74 20.76 -28.90
N GLY A 273 -25.02 21.28 -27.91
CA GLY A 273 -23.55 21.30 -27.93
C GLY A 273 -22.93 19.91 -28.06
N LEU A 274 -23.64 18.84 -27.68
CA LEU A 274 -23.20 17.46 -27.90
C LEU A 274 -22.94 17.16 -29.39
N SER A 275 -23.73 17.72 -30.29
CA SER A 275 -23.57 17.50 -31.73
C SER A 275 -22.26 18.07 -32.28
N SER A 276 -21.66 19.06 -31.59
CA SER A 276 -20.33 19.61 -31.92
C SER A 276 -19.16 18.72 -31.47
N LEU A 277 -19.38 17.81 -30.51
CA LEU A 277 -18.35 16.95 -29.92
C LEU A 277 -18.33 15.56 -30.58
N THR A 278 -17.16 15.14 -31.06
CA THR A 278 -16.96 13.77 -31.56
C THR A 278 -17.02 12.75 -30.41
N VAL A 279 -17.22 11.47 -30.71
CA VAL A 279 -17.15 10.41 -29.67
C VAL A 279 -15.81 10.40 -28.95
N GLN A 280 -14.73 10.77 -29.64
CA GLN A 280 -13.40 10.86 -29.05
C GLN A 280 -13.30 12.00 -28.04
N ASP A 281 -13.93 13.15 -28.31
CA ASP A 281 -14.00 14.28 -27.37
C ASP A 281 -14.85 13.93 -26.15
N ARG A 282 -16.01 13.29 -26.38
CA ARG A 282 -16.90 12.76 -25.33
C ARG A 282 -16.18 11.72 -24.47
N ALA A 283 -15.42 10.81 -25.08
CA ALA A 283 -14.65 9.80 -24.37
C ALA A 283 -13.56 10.41 -23.49
N THR A 284 -12.87 11.47 -23.95
CA THR A 284 -11.95 12.26 -23.11
C THR A 284 -12.67 12.84 -21.89
N VAL A 285 -13.90 13.37 -22.05
CA VAL A 285 -14.71 13.91 -20.94
C VAL A 285 -15.18 12.82 -19.97
N SER A 286 -15.69 11.70 -20.47
CA SER A 286 -16.16 10.59 -19.63
C SER A 286 -15.02 9.81 -18.96
N ASN A 287 -13.82 9.82 -19.55
CA ASN A 287 -12.64 9.17 -18.99
C ASN A 287 -12.32 9.71 -17.60
N MET A 288 -12.30 11.04 -17.42
CA MET A 288 -11.96 11.67 -16.14
C MET A 288 -13.09 11.66 -15.09
N CYS A 289 -14.11 10.80 -15.27
CA CYS A 289 -15.19 10.63 -14.29
C CYS A 289 -14.70 10.35 -12.84
N PRO A 290 -13.67 9.51 -12.61
CA PRO A 290 -13.09 9.34 -11.27
C PRO A 290 -12.47 10.64 -10.72
N GLU A 291 -11.87 11.46 -11.56
CA GLU A 291 -11.22 12.72 -11.20
C GLU A 291 -12.20 13.81 -10.76
N TYR A 292 -13.45 13.83 -11.23
CA TYR A 292 -14.55 14.61 -10.62
C TYR A 292 -15.42 13.83 -9.62
N GLY A 293 -15.30 12.50 -9.58
CA GLY A 293 -15.82 11.62 -8.54
C GLY A 293 -17.21 11.05 -8.77
N ALA A 294 -17.81 11.29 -9.95
CA ALA A 294 -19.06 10.66 -10.34
C ALA A 294 -18.85 9.16 -10.60
N THR A 295 -19.94 8.38 -10.49
CA THR A 295 -19.93 6.94 -10.76
C THR A 295 -19.84 6.65 -12.26
N ALA A 296 -20.55 7.43 -13.08
CA ALA A 296 -20.53 7.34 -14.54
C ALA A 296 -20.82 8.72 -15.17
N ALA A 297 -20.40 8.91 -16.42
CA ALA A 297 -20.45 10.19 -17.13
C ALA A 297 -20.97 10.02 -18.55
N PHE A 298 -22.30 9.93 -18.69
CA PHE A 298 -22.99 9.36 -19.84
C PHE A 298 -23.33 10.36 -20.95
N PHE A 299 -22.91 10.05 -22.19
CA PHE A 299 -23.37 10.73 -23.39
C PHE A 299 -24.38 9.83 -24.13
N PRO A 300 -25.62 10.29 -24.37
CA PRO A 300 -26.61 9.53 -25.14
C PRO A 300 -26.13 9.14 -26.54
N VAL A 301 -26.68 8.04 -27.08
CA VAL A 301 -26.40 7.59 -28.45
C VAL A 301 -27.03 8.57 -29.44
N ASP A 302 -26.25 9.03 -30.41
CA ASP A 302 -26.73 9.97 -31.44
C ASP A 302 -26.00 9.79 -32.79
N ALA A 303 -26.13 10.76 -33.69
CA ALA A 303 -25.47 10.76 -34.99
C ALA A 303 -23.92 10.83 -34.94
N GLN A 304 -23.29 11.26 -33.84
CA GLN A 304 -21.85 11.13 -33.66
C GLN A 304 -21.47 9.69 -33.25
N SER A 305 -22.27 9.04 -32.41
CA SER A 305 -22.08 7.61 -32.09
C SER A 305 -22.15 6.72 -33.32
N LEU A 306 -23.12 6.96 -34.22
CA LEU A 306 -23.23 6.21 -35.49
C LEU A 306 -22.01 6.45 -36.41
N ARG A 307 -21.62 7.71 -36.63
CA ARG A 307 -20.42 8.07 -37.42
C ARG A 307 -19.14 7.45 -36.86
N TYR A 308 -19.01 7.33 -35.54
CA TYR A 308 -17.86 6.68 -34.93
C TYR A 308 -17.85 5.16 -35.20
N LEU A 309 -19.00 4.50 -35.19
CA LEU A 309 -19.10 3.08 -35.60
C LEU A 309 -18.68 2.89 -37.07
N GLU A 310 -19.14 3.76 -37.98
CA GLU A 310 -18.70 3.75 -39.39
C GLU A 310 -17.19 3.93 -39.52
N ALA A 311 -16.63 5.00 -38.91
CA ALA A 311 -15.22 5.34 -38.96
C ALA A 311 -14.29 4.29 -38.33
N THR A 312 -14.82 3.42 -37.45
CA THR A 312 -14.09 2.31 -36.82
C THR A 312 -14.38 0.95 -37.46
N ASN A 313 -14.94 0.95 -38.68
CA ASN A 313 -15.26 -0.26 -39.45
C ASN A 313 -16.24 -1.21 -38.71
N ARG A 314 -17.26 -0.61 -38.10
CA ARG A 314 -18.42 -1.23 -37.43
C ARG A 314 -19.76 -0.71 -38.01
N GLY A 315 -19.75 -0.31 -39.28
CA GLY A 315 -20.93 0.21 -39.99
C GLY A 315 -22.09 -0.79 -40.09
N ASP A 316 -21.79 -2.09 -39.99
CA ASP A 316 -22.75 -3.19 -39.88
C ASP A 316 -23.66 -3.09 -38.64
N LEU A 317 -23.21 -2.40 -37.59
CA LEU A 317 -23.99 -2.19 -36.38
C LEU A 317 -24.94 -0.98 -36.45
N VAL A 318 -24.75 -0.07 -37.41
CA VAL A 318 -25.43 1.25 -37.44
C VAL A 318 -26.95 1.13 -37.50
N ASP A 319 -27.47 0.27 -38.37
CA ASP A 319 -28.93 0.07 -38.53
C ASP A 319 -29.55 -0.54 -37.26
N LEU A 320 -28.93 -1.59 -36.69
CA LEU A 320 -29.36 -2.19 -35.43
C LEU A 320 -29.34 -1.19 -34.27
N VAL A 321 -28.22 -0.48 -34.09
CA VAL A 321 -28.04 0.50 -33.00
C VAL A 321 -29.06 1.61 -33.13
N GLN A 322 -29.24 2.17 -34.34
CA GLN A 322 -30.20 3.26 -34.56
C GLN A 322 -31.64 2.81 -34.34
N ARG A 323 -32.06 1.64 -34.86
CA ARG A 323 -33.42 1.10 -34.64
C ARG A 323 -33.70 0.85 -33.17
N TYR A 324 -32.81 0.12 -32.50
CA TYR A 324 -32.98 -0.25 -31.10
C TYR A 324 -33.04 0.96 -30.19
N THR A 325 -32.10 1.90 -30.33
CA THR A 325 -32.04 3.09 -29.47
C THR A 325 -33.20 4.05 -29.72
N LYS A 326 -33.70 4.18 -30.97
CA LYS A 326 -34.95 4.90 -31.24
C LYS A 326 -36.16 4.21 -30.60
N ALA A 327 -36.30 2.89 -30.75
CA ALA A 327 -37.41 2.11 -30.18
C ALA A 327 -37.45 2.15 -28.63
N GLN A 328 -36.30 2.26 -27.97
CA GLN A 328 -36.19 2.39 -26.51
C GLN A 328 -36.19 3.84 -25.99
N GLY A 329 -36.28 4.85 -26.86
CA GLY A 329 -36.19 6.26 -26.45
C GLY A 329 -34.82 6.65 -25.85
N LEU A 330 -33.75 5.98 -26.33
CA LEU A 330 -32.34 6.16 -25.95
C LEU A 330 -31.51 6.93 -27.01
N PHE A 331 -32.10 7.25 -28.17
CA PHE A 331 -31.43 7.99 -29.25
C PHE A 331 -31.69 9.51 -29.12
N ARG A 332 -30.63 10.32 -29.00
CA ARG A 332 -30.73 11.79 -28.94
C ARG A 332 -30.79 12.41 -30.34
N VAL A 333 -31.56 13.49 -30.47
CA VAL A 333 -31.57 14.41 -31.60
C VAL A 333 -31.44 15.85 -31.09
N ASP A 334 -31.02 16.77 -31.96
CA ASP A 334 -30.97 18.21 -31.63
C ASP A 334 -32.38 18.78 -31.41
N GLY A 335 -32.50 19.77 -30.53
CA GLY A 335 -33.77 20.38 -30.15
C GLY A 335 -34.68 19.51 -29.26
N ALA A 336 -34.29 18.27 -28.97
CA ALA A 336 -35.00 17.44 -28.00
C ALA A 336 -34.92 18.05 -26.59
N SER A 337 -36.06 18.09 -25.88
CA SER A 337 -36.08 18.53 -24.48
C SER A 337 -35.16 17.66 -23.62
N ALA A 338 -34.42 18.30 -22.71
CA ALA A 338 -33.59 17.59 -21.76
C ALA A 338 -34.45 16.69 -20.84
N PRO A 339 -33.96 15.51 -20.43
CA PRO A 339 -34.58 14.73 -19.37
C PRO A 339 -34.76 15.52 -18.07
N THR A 340 -35.65 15.04 -17.20
CA THR A 340 -35.79 15.54 -15.84
C THR A 340 -34.72 14.88 -14.97
N PHE A 341 -33.71 15.69 -14.60
CA PHE A 341 -32.61 15.31 -13.71
C PHE A 341 -32.88 15.77 -12.27
N ASP A 342 -32.15 15.26 -11.28
CA ASP A 342 -32.23 15.77 -9.89
C ASP A 342 -31.60 17.16 -9.79
N GLU A 343 -30.51 17.36 -10.53
CA GLU A 343 -29.70 18.57 -10.55
C GLU A 343 -29.32 18.88 -12.01
N MET A 344 -29.14 20.17 -12.33
CA MET A 344 -28.87 20.63 -13.69
C MET A 344 -27.71 21.63 -13.68
N MET A 345 -26.64 21.32 -14.42
CA MET A 345 -25.52 22.21 -14.71
C MET A 345 -25.58 22.65 -16.19
N GLU A 346 -25.20 23.89 -16.49
CA GLU A 346 -25.07 24.36 -17.88
C GLU A 346 -23.63 24.82 -18.16
N LEU A 347 -23.15 24.54 -19.38
CA LEU A 347 -21.86 25.03 -19.88
C LEU A 347 -21.98 25.38 -21.37
N ASP A 348 -21.71 26.64 -21.70
CA ASP A 348 -21.45 27.05 -23.07
C ASP A 348 -20.01 26.67 -23.46
N LEU A 349 -19.86 25.80 -24.45
CA LEU A 349 -18.58 25.33 -24.96
C LEU A 349 -17.72 26.48 -25.51
N ALA A 350 -18.32 27.58 -25.96
CA ALA A 350 -17.59 28.76 -26.42
C ALA A 350 -16.81 29.46 -25.30
N THR A 351 -17.13 29.19 -24.02
CA THR A 351 -16.43 29.75 -22.85
C THR A 351 -15.19 28.95 -22.43
N VAL A 352 -14.99 27.75 -22.98
CA VAL A 352 -13.83 26.90 -22.71
C VAL A 352 -12.57 27.58 -23.23
N ARG A 353 -11.45 27.44 -22.51
CA ARG A 353 -10.17 28.08 -22.81
C ARG A 353 -9.01 27.09 -22.70
N PRO A 354 -7.93 27.26 -23.49
CA PRO A 354 -6.74 26.42 -23.39
C PRO A 354 -6.19 26.44 -21.96
N SER A 355 -5.93 25.27 -21.39
CA SER A 355 -5.65 25.11 -19.96
C SER A 355 -4.80 23.88 -19.66
N VAL A 356 -4.20 23.89 -18.47
CA VAL A 356 -3.54 22.73 -17.85
C VAL A 356 -4.14 22.53 -16.45
N ALA A 357 -3.86 21.40 -15.80
CA ALA A 357 -4.22 21.18 -14.41
C ALA A 357 -3.00 20.81 -13.57
N GLY A 358 -2.88 21.42 -12.40
CA GLY A 358 -1.75 21.19 -11.49
C GLY A 358 -1.48 22.36 -10.53
N PRO A 359 -0.36 22.31 -9.80
CA PRO A 359 0.68 21.30 -9.85
C PRO A 359 0.37 20.03 -9.04
N LYS A 360 -0.79 19.93 -8.35
CA LYS A 360 -1.06 18.85 -7.38
C LYS A 360 -2.34 18.03 -7.58
N ARG A 361 -3.39 18.56 -8.23
CA ARG A 361 -4.68 17.86 -8.38
C ARG A 361 -5.30 18.10 -9.77
N PRO A 362 -6.05 17.13 -10.34
CA PRO A 362 -6.68 17.28 -11.67
C PRO A 362 -7.71 18.43 -11.77
N GLN A 363 -8.32 18.84 -10.66
CA GLN A 363 -9.24 19.98 -10.60
C GLN A 363 -8.56 21.34 -10.42
N ASP A 364 -7.23 21.38 -10.23
CA ASP A 364 -6.47 22.64 -10.10
C ASP A 364 -6.21 23.22 -11.51
N ARG A 365 -7.28 23.59 -12.23
CA ARG A 365 -7.20 24.11 -13.59
C ARG A 365 -6.56 25.50 -13.62
N VAL A 366 -5.68 25.72 -14.59
CA VAL A 366 -5.02 26.99 -14.88
C VAL A 366 -5.09 27.26 -16.37
N GLU A 367 -5.60 28.42 -16.79
CA GLU A 367 -5.57 28.84 -18.20
C GLU A 367 -4.13 28.94 -18.70
N LEU A 368 -3.86 28.51 -19.94
CA LEU A 368 -2.51 28.40 -20.48
C LEU A 368 -1.67 29.70 -20.38
N PRO A 369 -2.22 30.92 -20.59
CA PRO A 369 -1.48 32.17 -20.40
C PRO A 369 -1.11 32.49 -18.94
N MET A 370 -1.73 31.80 -17.98
CA MET A 370 -1.57 32.01 -16.53
C MET A 370 -0.67 30.95 -15.86
N VAL A 371 -0.14 29.98 -16.62
CA VAL A 371 0.65 28.86 -16.06
C VAL A 371 1.89 29.35 -15.32
N TRP A 372 2.65 30.28 -15.91
CA TRP A 372 3.83 30.83 -15.25
C TRP A 372 3.45 31.60 -13.97
N GLN A 373 2.43 32.44 -14.01
CA GLN A 373 1.91 33.20 -12.88
C GLN A 373 1.37 32.29 -11.78
N SER A 374 0.77 31.14 -12.12
CA SER A 374 0.33 30.13 -11.14
C SER A 374 1.50 29.43 -10.43
N PHE A 375 2.67 29.41 -11.05
CA PHE A 375 3.89 28.83 -10.53
C PHE A 375 4.71 29.82 -9.69
N VAL A 376 4.87 31.08 -10.15
CA VAL A 376 5.70 32.11 -9.48
C VAL A 376 4.91 33.06 -8.57
N GLY A 377 3.59 33.14 -8.71
CA GLY A 377 2.74 34.02 -7.92
C GLY A 377 2.43 33.48 -6.52
N PRO A 378 1.87 34.32 -5.62
CA PRO A 378 1.26 33.82 -4.40
C PRO A 378 0.15 32.84 -4.79
N LYS A 379 0.28 31.58 -4.34
CA LYS A 379 -0.59 30.46 -4.74
C LYS A 379 -2.07 30.90 -4.61
N PRO A 380 -2.88 30.82 -5.67
CA PRO A 380 -4.31 31.05 -5.52
C PRO A 380 -4.83 30.05 -4.50
N THR A 381 -5.38 30.57 -3.40
CA THR A 381 -6.15 29.78 -2.45
C THR A 381 -7.33 29.20 -3.21
N THR A 382 -7.21 27.94 -3.64
CA THR A 382 -8.29 27.23 -4.33
C THR A 382 -9.54 27.37 -3.47
N GLY A 383 -10.59 27.99 -4.02
CA GLY A 383 -11.69 28.67 -3.30
C GLY A 383 -12.60 27.79 -2.45
N ILE A 384 -11.99 27.04 -1.53
CA ILE A 384 -12.59 26.21 -0.49
C ILE A 384 -11.82 26.58 0.77
N THR A 385 -12.38 27.50 1.55
CA THR A 385 -11.81 27.94 2.82
C THR A 385 -11.75 26.77 3.80
N ARG A 386 -10.54 26.45 4.27
CA ARG A 386 -10.33 25.88 5.61
C ARG A 386 -9.86 27.01 6.52
N PRO A 387 -10.30 27.07 7.80
CA PRO A 387 -9.82 28.10 8.73
C PRO A 387 -8.37 27.82 9.12
N GLY A 388 -7.52 28.86 9.13
CA GLY A 388 -6.18 28.80 9.73
C GLY A 388 -5.03 29.15 8.78
N HIS A 389 -4.49 30.36 8.97
CA HIS A 389 -3.14 30.82 8.61
C HIS A 389 -2.73 30.88 7.12
N THR A 390 -2.75 32.11 6.63
CA THR A 390 -2.02 32.58 5.44
C THR A 390 -0.55 32.87 5.77
N GLU A 391 0.38 32.35 4.97
CA GLU A 391 1.71 32.96 4.77
C GLU A 391 2.11 32.90 3.29
N GLY A 392 2.92 33.87 2.88
CA GLY A 392 3.29 34.13 1.49
C GLY A 392 4.44 33.25 0.94
N PRO A 393 5.10 33.69 -0.14
CA PRO A 393 6.07 32.86 -0.86
C PRO A 393 7.40 32.75 -0.10
N LYS A 394 7.76 31.53 0.33
CA LYS A 394 9.18 31.15 0.49
C LYS A 394 9.73 30.70 -0.87
N PRO A 395 10.93 31.15 -1.29
CA PRO A 395 11.52 30.77 -2.57
C PRO A 395 11.84 29.28 -2.58
N VAL A 396 11.62 28.63 -3.72
CA VAL A 396 11.99 27.23 -3.96
C VAL A 396 13.22 27.21 -4.85
N ASN A 397 14.35 26.76 -4.30
CA ASN A 397 15.32 25.86 -4.95
C ASN A 397 16.53 25.63 -4.05
N ASP A 398 16.83 24.37 -3.79
CA ASP A 398 18.18 23.79 -3.96
C ASP A 398 18.07 22.27 -3.72
N ALA A 399 17.58 21.56 -4.75
CA ALA A 399 17.56 20.10 -4.79
C ALA A 399 18.58 19.61 -5.84
N PRO A 400 19.67 18.91 -5.45
CA PRO A 400 20.73 18.58 -6.39
C PRO A 400 20.35 17.46 -7.38
N ALA A 401 20.39 17.82 -8.66
CA ALA A 401 20.62 16.99 -9.85
C ALA A 401 19.93 15.61 -9.95
N THR A 402 18.82 15.56 -10.68
CA THR A 402 18.17 14.32 -11.14
C THR A 402 19.04 13.52 -12.13
N MET A 403 19.20 12.21 -11.91
CA MET A 403 19.84 11.30 -12.88
C MET A 403 18.80 10.70 -13.83
N VAL A 404 19.04 10.91 -15.13
CA VAL A 404 18.25 10.43 -16.27
C VAL A 404 18.67 8.98 -16.62
N ALA A 405 17.83 8.21 -17.31
CA ALA A 405 18.15 6.81 -17.64
C ALA A 405 19.40 6.69 -18.55
N GLU A 406 20.05 5.51 -18.54
CA GLU A 406 21.29 5.26 -19.28
C GLU A 406 21.15 5.56 -20.77
N ALA A 407 21.88 6.58 -21.21
CA ALA A 407 21.94 6.99 -22.60
C ALA A 407 22.67 5.93 -23.44
N THR A 408 22.12 5.62 -24.62
CA THR A 408 22.88 4.94 -25.68
C THR A 408 24.12 5.76 -26.06
N PRO A 409 25.18 5.17 -26.65
CA PRO A 409 26.38 5.92 -27.06
C PRO A 409 26.10 7.11 -27.99
N ALA A 410 25.03 7.06 -28.80
CA ALA A 410 24.60 8.18 -29.64
C ALA A 410 24.04 9.35 -28.81
N THR A 411 23.15 9.06 -27.86
CA THR A 411 22.60 10.06 -26.92
C THR A 411 23.64 10.60 -25.94
N ALA A 412 24.61 9.77 -25.50
CA ALA A 412 25.72 10.22 -24.67
C ALA A 412 26.61 11.23 -25.42
N LYS A 413 26.90 10.98 -26.70
CA LYS A 413 27.71 11.89 -27.53
C LYS A 413 27.02 13.24 -27.78
N ALA A 414 25.69 13.29 -27.79
CA ALA A 414 24.93 14.54 -27.83
C ALA A 414 24.95 15.29 -26.48
N ALA A 415 24.89 14.58 -25.35
CA ALA A 415 24.99 15.17 -24.02
C ALA A 415 26.40 15.74 -23.72
N HIS A 416 27.46 15.12 -24.25
CA HIS A 416 28.85 15.54 -24.03
C HIS A 416 29.33 16.71 -24.93
N LEU A 417 28.48 17.27 -25.79
CA LEU A 417 28.84 18.39 -26.69
C LEU A 417 28.36 19.77 -26.23
N SER A 418 27.84 19.91 -25.01
CA SER A 418 27.52 21.23 -24.43
C SER A 418 28.09 21.38 -23.00
N PRO A 419 29.25 22.04 -22.83
CA PRO A 419 29.88 22.31 -21.53
C PRO A 419 29.12 23.30 -20.61
N ALA A 420 27.81 23.50 -20.80
CA ALA A 420 27.07 24.68 -20.33
C ALA A 420 25.76 24.36 -19.58
N LEU A 421 25.68 23.26 -18.81
CA LEU A 421 24.51 22.93 -18.00
C LEU A 421 24.50 23.62 -16.62
N GLY A 422 24.60 24.95 -16.63
CA GLY A 422 24.18 25.85 -15.56
C GLY A 422 22.82 26.47 -15.87
N GLY A 423 21.80 25.66 -16.19
CA GLY A 423 20.58 26.14 -16.85
C GLY A 423 19.31 25.30 -16.65
N ILE A 424 19.23 24.52 -15.57
CA ILE A 424 17.97 23.96 -15.06
C ILE A 424 17.57 24.78 -13.83
N THR A 425 16.36 25.33 -13.85
CA THR A 425 15.79 26.19 -12.81
C THR A 425 14.41 25.69 -12.39
N ASP A 426 13.82 26.31 -11.37
CA ASP A 426 12.40 26.21 -11.09
C ASP A 426 11.53 26.36 -12.35
N GLY A 427 10.48 25.54 -12.43
CA GLY A 427 9.60 25.46 -13.60
C GLY A 427 10.19 24.74 -14.83
N SER A 428 11.44 24.26 -14.79
CA SER A 428 12.04 23.52 -15.91
C SER A 428 11.32 22.18 -16.15
N VAL A 429 10.78 22.00 -17.36
CA VAL A 429 10.23 20.72 -17.81
C VAL A 429 11.38 19.72 -18.02
N VAL A 430 11.42 18.67 -17.20
CA VAL A 430 12.41 17.58 -17.30
C VAL A 430 11.82 16.27 -17.84
N ILE A 431 10.48 16.14 -17.87
CA ILE A 431 9.73 15.03 -18.48
C ILE A 431 8.60 15.64 -19.31
N ALA A 432 8.41 15.16 -20.52
CA ALA A 432 7.27 15.53 -21.37
C ALA A 432 6.73 14.27 -22.08
N ALA A 433 5.59 13.77 -21.60
CA ALA A 433 5.04 12.48 -22.02
C ALA A 433 3.68 12.65 -22.71
N ILE A 434 3.59 12.22 -23.97
CA ILE A 434 2.31 12.03 -24.68
C ILE A 434 1.83 10.62 -24.33
N THR A 435 0.92 10.51 -23.36
CA THR A 435 0.51 9.25 -22.74
C THR A 435 -0.96 9.28 -22.30
N SER A 436 -1.43 8.21 -21.65
CA SER A 436 -2.81 7.93 -21.23
C SER A 436 -3.81 7.70 -22.36
N CYS A 437 -4.76 6.80 -22.12
CA CYS A 437 -5.94 6.61 -22.96
C CYS A 437 -6.79 7.89 -23.09
N THR A 438 -6.79 8.78 -22.09
CA THR A 438 -7.58 10.03 -22.04
C THR A 438 -7.42 10.90 -23.29
N ASN A 439 -6.19 11.03 -23.78
CA ASN A 439 -5.84 11.92 -24.89
C ASN A 439 -5.35 11.15 -26.13
N THR A 440 -4.63 10.04 -25.96
CA THR A 440 -4.07 9.29 -27.11
C THR A 440 -5.13 8.56 -27.93
N SER A 441 -6.35 8.39 -27.40
CA SER A 441 -7.51 7.90 -28.14
C SER A 441 -8.18 8.93 -29.04
N ASN A 442 -7.78 10.20 -28.95
CA ASN A 442 -8.41 11.29 -29.67
C ASN A 442 -7.48 11.75 -30.83
N PRO A 443 -7.83 11.42 -32.11
CA PRO A 443 -7.01 11.80 -33.25
C PRO A 443 -6.83 13.30 -33.40
N SER A 444 -7.79 14.12 -32.98
CA SER A 444 -7.71 15.58 -33.10
C SER A 444 -6.50 16.14 -32.35
N VAL A 445 -6.28 15.71 -31.09
CA VAL A 445 -5.14 16.19 -30.28
C VAL A 445 -3.82 15.54 -30.69
N MET A 446 -3.83 14.29 -31.16
CA MET A 446 -2.63 13.61 -31.66
C MET A 446 -2.14 14.19 -32.99
N ILE A 447 -3.05 14.44 -33.94
CA ILE A 447 -2.74 15.14 -35.20
C ILE A 447 -2.32 16.58 -34.91
N ALA A 448 -2.96 17.28 -33.98
CA ALA A 448 -2.54 18.62 -33.57
C ALA A 448 -1.10 18.61 -33.01
N ALA A 449 -0.74 17.64 -32.16
CA ALA A 449 0.62 17.47 -31.65
C ALA A 449 1.63 17.20 -32.78
N GLY A 450 1.28 16.35 -33.76
CA GLY A 450 2.12 16.09 -34.93
C GLY A 450 2.28 17.31 -35.85
N LEU A 451 1.21 18.06 -36.10
CA LEU A 451 1.24 19.31 -36.88
C LEU A 451 2.03 20.42 -36.17
N LEU A 452 1.94 20.49 -34.84
CA LEU A 452 2.76 21.39 -34.02
C LEU A 452 4.23 20.99 -34.08
N ALA A 453 4.54 19.70 -33.95
CA ALA A 453 5.91 19.18 -34.09
C ALA A 453 6.49 19.49 -35.48
N LYS A 454 5.70 19.29 -36.55
CA LYS A 454 6.05 19.68 -37.92
C LYS A 454 6.38 21.17 -38.02
N LYS A 455 5.47 22.03 -37.59
CA LYS A 455 5.62 23.49 -37.59
C LYS A 455 6.78 24.01 -36.72
N ALA A 456 7.17 23.26 -35.68
CA ALA A 456 8.32 23.58 -34.84
C ALA A 456 9.63 23.21 -35.53
N VAL A 457 9.74 21.98 -36.04
CA VAL A 457 10.91 21.49 -36.78
C VAL A 457 11.17 22.29 -38.06
N GLU A 458 10.12 22.67 -38.80
CA GLU A 458 10.22 23.52 -40.01
C GLU A 458 10.69 24.95 -39.69
N ARG A 459 10.58 25.39 -38.43
CA ARG A 459 11.15 26.65 -37.90
C ARG A 459 12.52 26.45 -37.24
N GLY A 460 13.13 25.27 -37.33
CA GLY A 460 14.42 24.97 -36.70
C GLY A 460 14.37 24.80 -35.18
N LEU A 461 13.19 24.67 -34.57
CA LEU A 461 13.07 24.42 -33.13
C LEU A 461 13.37 22.95 -32.79
N SER A 462 13.98 22.74 -31.62
CA SER A 462 14.30 21.43 -31.06
C SER A 462 13.98 21.37 -29.56
N VAL A 463 13.80 20.17 -29.03
CA VAL A 463 13.67 19.95 -27.58
C VAL A 463 15.07 19.91 -26.96
N LYS A 464 15.24 20.49 -25.76
CA LYS A 464 16.51 20.46 -25.03
C LYS A 464 16.89 19.00 -24.68
N PRO A 465 18.16 18.56 -24.88
CA PRO A 465 18.53 17.14 -24.76
C PRO A 465 18.29 16.46 -23.40
N TYR A 466 18.14 17.24 -22.32
CA TYR A 466 17.90 16.71 -20.97
C TYR A 466 16.43 16.37 -20.67
N VAL A 467 15.49 16.75 -21.55
CA VAL A 467 14.06 16.48 -21.34
C VAL A 467 13.77 15.04 -21.74
N LYS A 468 13.27 14.22 -20.80
CA LYS A 468 12.77 12.87 -21.11
C LYS A 468 11.44 12.98 -21.85
N THR A 469 11.51 13.03 -23.18
CA THR A 469 10.35 12.94 -24.07
C THR A 469 9.94 11.49 -24.31
N THR A 470 8.64 11.21 -24.27
CA THR A 470 8.07 9.88 -24.54
C THR A 470 6.73 9.97 -25.25
N MET A 471 6.43 9.01 -26.12
CA MET A 471 5.09 8.82 -26.69
C MET A 471 4.62 7.39 -26.42
N ALA A 472 3.52 7.24 -25.68
CA ALA A 472 2.89 5.96 -25.35
C ALA A 472 1.41 5.96 -25.79
N PRO A 473 1.11 5.68 -27.08
CA PRO A 473 -0.24 5.71 -27.60
C PRO A 473 -1.10 4.57 -27.05
N GLY A 474 -2.40 4.82 -26.85
CA GLY A 474 -3.33 3.80 -26.38
C GLY A 474 -3.80 2.80 -27.45
N SER A 475 -3.42 2.91 -28.72
CA SER A 475 -3.52 1.80 -29.68
C SER A 475 -2.59 1.96 -30.88
N ARG A 476 -2.40 0.87 -31.64
CA ARG A 476 -1.67 0.86 -32.91
C ARG A 476 -2.34 1.65 -34.03
N VAL A 477 -3.59 2.08 -33.87
CA VAL A 477 -4.27 2.97 -34.85
C VAL A 477 -3.61 4.35 -34.84
N VAL A 478 -3.18 4.82 -33.66
CA VAL A 478 -2.56 6.12 -33.47
C VAL A 478 -1.29 6.27 -34.30
N THR A 479 -0.34 5.34 -34.16
CA THR A 479 0.90 5.39 -34.93
C THR A 479 0.64 5.29 -36.42
N ARG A 480 -0.27 4.41 -36.86
CA ARG A 480 -0.61 4.26 -38.28
C ARG A 480 -1.12 5.56 -38.93
N TYR A 481 -2.05 6.29 -38.32
CA TYR A 481 -2.51 7.55 -38.93
C TYR A 481 -1.44 8.65 -38.85
N MET A 482 -0.58 8.64 -37.83
CA MET A 482 0.54 9.60 -37.72
C MET A 482 1.62 9.32 -38.77
N ASP A 483 1.87 8.05 -39.09
CA ASP A 483 2.77 7.62 -40.17
C ASP A 483 2.19 7.98 -41.55
N GLN A 484 0.91 7.67 -41.78
CA GLN A 484 0.20 7.99 -43.04
C GLN A 484 0.07 9.49 -43.29
N ALA A 485 -0.13 10.29 -42.24
CA ALA A 485 -0.12 11.76 -42.32
C ALA A 485 1.30 12.35 -42.46
N GLY A 486 2.35 11.52 -42.42
CA GLY A 486 3.75 11.97 -42.48
C GLY A 486 4.21 12.78 -41.27
N LEU A 487 3.54 12.64 -40.11
CA LEU A 487 3.79 13.43 -38.90
C LEU A 487 4.80 12.79 -37.94
N THR A 488 4.88 11.45 -37.91
CA THR A 488 5.82 10.71 -37.04
C THR A 488 7.28 11.19 -37.12
N PRO A 489 7.89 11.44 -38.29
CA PRO A 489 9.29 11.88 -38.37
C PRO A 489 9.55 13.23 -37.69
N TYR A 490 8.53 14.08 -37.54
CA TYR A 490 8.65 15.37 -36.86
C TYR A 490 8.55 15.22 -35.33
N LEU A 491 7.72 14.29 -34.83
CA LEU A 491 7.70 13.92 -33.41
C LEU A 491 9.01 13.26 -32.97
N GLU A 492 9.55 12.34 -33.78
CA GLU A 492 10.85 11.71 -33.56
C GLU A 492 11.99 12.73 -33.50
N LYS A 493 12.00 13.74 -34.39
CA LYS A 493 12.97 14.85 -34.35
C LYS A 493 12.91 15.69 -33.07
N LEU A 494 11.79 15.69 -32.36
CA LEU A 494 11.61 16.31 -31.04
C LEU A 494 11.77 15.31 -29.88
N GLY A 495 12.20 14.07 -30.16
CA GLY A 495 12.44 13.01 -29.19
C GLY A 495 11.21 12.21 -28.74
N TYR A 496 10.02 12.51 -29.28
CA TYR A 496 8.77 11.79 -28.96
C TYR A 496 8.69 10.44 -29.71
N PHE A 497 9.64 9.56 -29.42
CA PHE A 497 9.64 8.19 -29.92
C PHE A 497 8.57 7.34 -29.23
N LEU A 498 8.03 6.37 -29.97
CA LEU A 498 7.15 5.33 -29.45
C LEU A 498 7.87 4.52 -28.36
N VAL A 499 7.43 4.61 -27.11
CA VAL A 499 8.00 3.82 -26.00
C VAL A 499 7.19 2.57 -25.66
N GLY A 500 5.93 2.47 -26.09
CA GLY A 500 5.04 1.37 -25.74
C GLY A 500 3.58 1.67 -26.08
N TYR A 501 2.71 0.65 -26.00
CA TYR A 501 1.25 0.82 -26.06
C TYR A 501 0.64 0.37 -24.73
N GLY A 502 0.66 1.24 -23.72
CA GLY A 502 0.23 0.92 -22.35
C GLY A 502 0.50 2.05 -21.35
N CYS A 503 0.13 1.84 -20.07
CA CYS A 503 -0.08 2.93 -19.10
C CYS A 503 1.20 3.65 -18.60
N THR A 504 2.35 2.96 -18.56
CA THR A 504 3.70 3.46 -18.23
C THR A 504 3.98 4.17 -16.88
N VAL A 505 3.22 5.20 -16.45
CA VAL A 505 3.60 6.08 -15.30
C VAL A 505 2.42 6.37 -14.33
N CYS A 506 2.19 5.52 -13.30
CA CYS A 506 1.22 5.74 -12.17
C CYS A 506 1.54 4.88 -10.89
N VAL A 507 1.09 5.23 -9.63
CA VAL A 507 1.16 4.51 -8.27
C VAL A 507 1.76 5.20 -6.95
N ALA A 508 1.21 4.85 -5.75
CA ALA A 508 1.08 5.50 -4.39
C ALA A 508 2.24 5.88 -3.41
N ALA A 509 1.87 6.52 -2.27
CA ALA A 509 2.68 7.01 -1.12
C ALA A 509 2.08 6.64 0.27
N GLY A 510 2.85 6.76 1.37
CA GLY A 510 2.40 6.67 2.78
C GLY A 510 3.15 5.66 3.67
N THR A 511 3.80 4.66 3.06
CA THR A 511 4.25 3.41 3.70
C THR A 511 5.60 3.54 4.45
N PRO A 512 5.71 3.19 5.75
CA PRO A 512 7.01 3.12 6.43
C PRO A 512 7.93 2.01 5.89
N VAL A 513 9.21 2.34 5.70
CA VAL A 513 10.26 1.45 5.19
C VAL A 513 11.42 1.37 6.20
N LEU A 514 11.79 0.14 6.60
CA LEU A 514 12.84 -0.12 7.57
C LEU A 514 14.24 0.00 6.96
N GLN A 515 15.03 0.92 7.51
CA GLN A 515 16.44 1.14 7.18
C GLN A 515 17.36 0.22 8.00
N THR A 516 18.57 -0.07 7.49
CA THR A 516 19.52 -0.97 8.18
C THR A 516 20.18 -0.37 9.42
N ASN A 517 20.03 0.94 9.65
CA ASN A 517 20.43 1.65 10.88
C ASN A 517 19.46 1.45 12.06
N GLY A 518 18.31 0.82 11.83
CA GLY A 518 17.27 0.63 12.86
C GLY A 518 16.29 1.79 13.00
N MET A 519 16.11 2.60 11.94
CA MET A 519 15.03 3.60 11.81
C MET A 519 14.03 3.20 10.72
N ASN A 520 12.79 3.68 10.82
CA ASN A 520 11.80 3.64 9.75
C ASN A 520 11.70 5.02 9.06
N ARG A 521 11.40 5.07 7.77
CA ARG A 521 11.12 6.31 7.04
C ARG A 521 9.96 6.09 6.06
N ARG A 522 9.06 7.06 5.86
CA ARG A 522 7.95 6.87 4.90
C ARG A 522 8.51 6.75 3.48
N ILE A 523 7.82 6.01 2.62
CA ILE A 523 8.31 5.70 1.28
C ILE A 523 8.50 6.98 0.45
N GLU A 524 7.62 7.96 0.62
CA GLU A 524 7.69 9.32 0.07
C GLU A 524 8.94 10.12 0.51
N ASP A 525 9.47 9.84 1.70
CA ASP A 525 10.60 10.56 2.29
C ASP A 525 11.95 9.88 1.96
N LEU A 526 11.94 8.70 1.34
CA LEU A 526 13.17 8.02 0.90
C LEU A 526 13.88 8.81 -0.21
N PRO A 527 15.22 8.90 -0.21
CA PRO A 527 15.97 9.61 -1.24
C PRO A 527 15.60 9.16 -2.67
N LEU A 528 15.17 10.09 -3.52
CA LEU A 528 14.70 9.78 -4.89
C LEU A 528 15.77 9.07 -5.73
N LEU A 529 17.03 9.47 -5.58
CA LEU A 529 18.19 8.93 -6.31
C LEU A 529 18.86 7.74 -5.62
N GLY A 530 18.18 7.15 -4.63
CA GLY A 530 18.74 6.06 -3.84
C GLY A 530 19.75 6.54 -2.79
N GLY A 531 20.53 5.59 -2.25
CA GLY A 531 21.54 5.87 -1.22
C GLY A 531 21.12 5.50 0.21
N ALA A 532 19.83 5.35 0.50
CA ALA A 532 19.43 4.64 1.72
C ALA A 532 19.84 3.16 1.64
N VAL A 533 20.08 2.53 2.78
CA VAL A 533 20.24 1.08 2.87
C VAL A 533 19.08 0.55 3.69
N VAL A 534 18.29 -0.33 3.08
CA VAL A 534 17.01 -0.86 3.59
C VAL A 534 17.09 -2.38 3.72
N TYR A 535 16.17 -2.98 4.47
CA TYR A 535 15.99 -4.43 4.43
C TYR A 535 14.99 -4.80 3.32
N GLY A 536 15.40 -5.69 2.41
CA GLY A 536 14.57 -6.13 1.28
C GLY A 536 14.87 -7.56 0.83
N PRO A 537 14.01 -8.17 -0.01
CA PRO A 537 14.24 -9.49 -0.55
C PRO A 537 15.40 -9.48 -1.58
N ASN A 538 16.38 -10.36 -1.37
CA ASN A 538 17.41 -10.64 -2.38
C ASN A 538 16.90 -11.59 -3.47
N ALA A 539 17.74 -11.89 -4.47
CA ALA A 539 17.41 -12.78 -5.59
C ALA A 539 16.96 -14.22 -5.20
N ASN A 540 17.13 -14.64 -3.95
CA ASN A 540 16.63 -15.91 -3.41
C ASN A 540 15.38 -15.72 -2.52
N ARG A 541 14.68 -14.59 -2.65
CA ARG A 541 13.52 -14.16 -1.84
C ARG A 541 13.76 -14.15 -0.32
N ARG A 542 15.00 -13.92 0.12
CA ARG A 542 15.35 -13.78 1.55
C ARG A 542 15.63 -12.33 1.91
N ILE A 543 15.19 -11.90 3.09
CA ILE A 543 15.51 -10.58 3.62
C ILE A 543 17.04 -10.45 3.79
N ALA A 544 17.59 -9.38 3.24
CA ALA A 544 18.99 -8.96 3.38
C ALA A 544 19.08 -7.43 3.32
N PRO A 545 20.20 -6.82 3.76
CA PRO A 545 20.54 -5.46 3.42
C PRO A 545 20.53 -5.27 1.89
N ALA A 546 19.80 -4.28 1.42
CA ALA A 546 19.74 -3.85 0.04
C ALA A 546 20.01 -2.34 -0.02
N ARG A 547 20.93 -1.91 -0.89
CA ARG A 547 21.08 -0.48 -1.18
C ARG A 547 19.91 -0.07 -2.07
N GLN A 548 19.18 0.94 -1.64
CA GLN A 548 18.13 1.57 -2.44
C GLN A 548 18.80 2.20 -3.67
N SER A 549 18.43 1.76 -4.87
CA SER A 549 18.96 2.33 -6.12
C SER A 549 18.22 3.60 -6.55
N ALA A 550 16.93 3.69 -6.26
CA ALA A 550 16.07 4.85 -6.50
C ALA A 550 14.78 4.72 -5.65
N MET A 551 13.98 5.78 -5.59
CA MET A 551 12.56 5.73 -5.23
C MET A 551 11.75 6.35 -6.37
N ILE A 552 10.66 5.71 -6.76
CA ILE A 552 9.81 6.15 -7.86
C ILE A 552 8.38 6.32 -7.35
N SER A 553 8.01 7.57 -7.03
CA SER A 553 6.61 7.98 -6.88
C SER A 553 5.95 8.05 -8.25
N LYS A 554 4.65 7.80 -8.31
CA LYS A 554 3.95 7.74 -9.60
C LYS A 554 2.48 8.20 -9.57
N GLY A 555 1.76 8.16 -8.44
CA GLY A 555 0.31 8.41 -8.37
C GLY A 555 -0.34 7.99 -7.03
N ARG A 556 -1.48 7.27 -7.07
CA ARG A 556 -2.24 6.75 -5.90
C ARG A 556 -2.74 5.31 -6.14
N ARG A 557 -3.09 4.58 -5.08
CA ARG A 557 -3.68 3.22 -5.08
C ARG A 557 -4.58 3.03 -3.87
N GLU A 558 -5.49 2.06 -3.94
CA GLU A 558 -6.13 1.49 -2.76
C GLU A 558 -5.12 0.76 -1.88
N CYS A 559 -5.37 0.79 -0.58
CA CYS A 559 -4.55 0.12 0.42
C CYS A 559 -5.44 -0.70 1.35
N VAL A 560 -5.00 -1.91 1.68
CA VAL A 560 -5.54 -2.69 2.80
C VAL A 560 -4.86 -2.25 4.10
N SER A 561 -5.64 -2.32 5.18
CA SER A 561 -5.18 -2.05 6.55
C SER A 561 -5.14 -3.37 7.33
N ILE A 562 -3.97 -3.72 7.87
CA ILE A 562 -3.72 -4.99 8.56
C ILE A 562 -3.41 -4.72 10.02
N VAL A 563 -4.37 -4.97 10.91
CA VAL A 563 -4.27 -4.69 12.36
C VAL A 563 -3.91 -5.97 13.14
N LEU A 564 -2.63 -6.29 13.24
CA LEU A 564 -2.11 -7.51 13.87
C LEU A 564 -2.68 -7.79 15.27
N GLN A 565 -2.59 -9.05 15.71
CA GLN A 565 -3.01 -9.51 17.04
C GLN A 565 -2.41 -8.70 18.24
N ASP A 566 -1.27 -8.03 18.03
CA ASP A 566 -0.65 -7.13 19.01
C ASP A 566 -1.07 -5.65 18.87
N GLY A 567 -2.13 -5.37 18.12
CA GLY A 567 -2.69 -4.04 17.90
C GLY A 567 -1.94 -3.15 16.89
N ARG A 568 -0.84 -3.60 16.29
CA ARG A 568 -0.13 -2.81 15.26
C ARG A 568 -0.86 -2.83 13.93
N THR A 569 -0.99 -1.66 13.30
CA THR A 569 -1.57 -1.52 11.96
C THR A 569 -0.49 -1.33 10.89
N LEU A 570 -0.56 -2.13 9.82
CA LEU A 570 0.18 -1.92 8.56
C LEU A 570 -0.79 -1.40 7.50
N THR A 571 -0.35 -0.43 6.69
CA THR A 571 -1.08 0.03 5.50
C THR A 571 -0.24 -0.23 4.26
N CYS A 572 -0.73 -1.08 3.37
CA CYS A 572 -0.04 -1.49 2.14
C CYS A 572 -1.06 -1.77 1.04
N THR A 573 -0.61 -1.84 -0.22
CA THR A 573 -1.51 -2.16 -1.34
C THR A 573 -1.93 -3.63 -1.30
N PRO A 574 -3.09 -4.03 -1.85
CA PRO A 574 -3.55 -5.43 -1.86
C PRO A 574 -2.48 -6.41 -2.39
N ASP A 575 -1.76 -6.01 -3.44
CA ASP A 575 -0.68 -6.77 -4.09
C ASP A 575 0.65 -6.79 -3.32
N HIS A 576 0.74 -6.19 -2.13
CA HIS A 576 1.97 -6.16 -1.34
C HIS A 576 2.30 -7.53 -0.74
N GLU A 577 3.42 -8.12 -1.14
CA GLU A 577 3.86 -9.41 -0.61
C GLU A 577 4.43 -9.28 0.81
N LEU A 578 3.84 -9.98 1.76
CA LEU A 578 4.26 -10.10 3.15
C LEU A 578 4.90 -11.48 3.39
N LEU A 579 5.99 -11.52 4.15
CA LEU A 579 6.68 -12.78 4.46
C LEU A 579 5.96 -13.50 5.61
N ARG A 580 5.60 -14.77 5.42
CA ARG A 580 5.06 -15.65 6.46
C ARG A 580 6.16 -16.32 7.27
N ALA A 581 5.81 -16.71 8.50
CA ALA A 581 6.69 -17.37 9.46
C ALA A 581 7.12 -18.80 9.04
N ASP A 582 6.59 -19.34 7.95
CA ASP A 582 7.09 -20.57 7.30
C ASP A 582 8.15 -20.30 6.20
N GLY A 583 8.47 -19.04 5.94
CA GLY A 583 9.42 -18.60 4.92
C GLY A 583 8.82 -18.40 3.53
N THR A 584 7.51 -18.58 3.35
CA THR A 584 6.80 -18.25 2.10
C THR A 584 6.34 -16.80 2.09
N TRP A 585 6.27 -16.18 0.92
CA TRP A 585 5.61 -14.88 0.76
C TRP A 585 4.13 -15.12 0.40
N VAL A 586 3.27 -14.17 0.75
CA VAL A 586 1.82 -14.15 0.46
C VAL A 586 1.39 -12.71 0.25
N ARG A 587 0.43 -12.43 -0.63
CA ARG A 587 -0.08 -11.06 -0.78
C ARG A 587 -0.89 -10.61 0.43
N ALA A 588 -0.99 -9.30 0.63
CA ALA A 588 -1.74 -8.68 1.73
C ALA A 588 -3.24 -8.99 1.67
N ASP A 589 -3.81 -9.15 0.47
CA ASP A 589 -5.20 -9.57 0.24
C ASP A 589 -5.43 -11.09 0.29
N GLU A 590 -4.40 -11.90 0.09
CA GLU A 590 -4.45 -13.37 0.18
C GLU A 590 -4.30 -13.91 1.62
N LEU A 591 -4.00 -13.04 2.58
CA LEU A 591 -3.80 -13.41 3.98
C LEU A 591 -5.09 -13.88 4.65
N ARG A 592 -4.99 -14.89 5.50
CA ARG A 592 -6.12 -15.46 6.23
C ARG A 592 -6.13 -15.05 7.70
N LEU A 593 -7.17 -14.31 8.07
CA LEU A 593 -7.47 -13.91 9.45
C LEU A 593 -7.41 -15.12 10.40
N GLY A 594 -6.63 -15.00 11.48
CA GLY A 594 -6.42 -16.06 12.48
C GLY A 594 -5.58 -17.28 12.04
N GLU A 595 -5.31 -17.48 10.75
CA GLU A 595 -4.48 -18.61 10.26
C GLU A 595 -3.04 -18.22 9.94
N ASP A 596 -2.84 -17.14 9.18
CA ASP A 596 -1.51 -16.76 8.69
C ASP A 596 -0.71 -16.00 9.76
N ARG A 597 0.60 -16.31 9.84
CA ARG A 597 1.54 -15.66 10.76
C ARG A 597 2.60 -14.93 9.98
N LEU A 598 2.64 -13.61 10.13
CA LEU A 598 3.60 -12.74 9.44
C LEU A 598 4.95 -12.68 10.16
N VAL A 599 6.03 -12.58 9.38
CA VAL A 599 7.35 -12.15 9.84
C VAL A 599 7.35 -10.63 9.78
N MET A 600 7.16 -10.02 10.95
CA MET A 600 7.28 -8.59 11.11
C MET A 600 8.75 -8.17 11.16
N GLY A 601 9.05 -7.03 10.56
CA GLY A 601 10.32 -6.34 10.75
C GLY A 601 10.53 -5.91 12.21
N LEU A 602 11.75 -5.48 12.52
CA LEU A 602 12.05 -4.85 13.81
C LEU A 602 11.21 -3.60 13.99
N GLU A 603 10.75 -3.35 15.21
CA GLU A 603 10.23 -2.03 15.56
C GLU A 603 11.39 -1.05 15.68
N ALA A 604 11.19 0.10 15.05
CA ALA A 604 12.20 1.11 14.80
C ALA A 604 11.52 2.47 14.81
N PRO A 605 12.12 3.51 15.44
CA PRO A 605 11.54 4.84 15.44
C PRO A 605 11.34 5.41 14.04
N LEU A 606 10.26 6.16 13.85
CA LEU A 606 10.00 6.84 12.58
C LEU A 606 10.88 8.09 12.49
N ASP A 607 11.77 8.14 11.51
CA ASP A 607 12.57 9.31 11.19
C ASP A 607 11.79 10.26 10.27
N VAL A 608 11.19 11.27 10.91
CA VAL A 608 10.57 12.42 10.25
C VAL A 608 11.38 13.67 10.65
N PRO A 609 11.79 14.53 9.71
CA PRO A 609 12.36 15.83 10.05
C PRO A 609 11.39 16.68 10.87
N LEU A 610 11.89 17.30 11.93
CA LEU A 610 11.13 18.14 12.85
C LEU A 610 11.56 19.61 12.73
N ALA A 611 10.68 20.53 13.16
CA ALA A 611 10.93 21.97 13.04
C ALA A 611 12.05 22.49 13.96
N ASP A 612 12.38 21.75 15.03
CA ASP A 612 13.49 22.06 15.95
C ASP A 612 14.87 21.77 15.33
N GLU A 613 14.92 21.20 14.13
CA GLU A 613 16.15 21.01 13.35
C GLU A 613 16.58 22.26 12.57
N GLU A 614 15.67 23.22 12.31
CA GLU A 614 15.94 24.38 11.45
C GLU A 614 17.01 25.31 12.06
N GLY A 615 18.08 25.57 11.31
CA GLY A 615 19.18 26.44 11.73
C GLY A 615 20.10 25.85 12.82
N TRP A 616 19.95 24.59 13.20
CA TRP A 616 20.87 23.95 14.16
C TRP A 616 22.23 23.62 13.54
N ASN A 617 23.30 23.93 14.26
CA ASN A 617 24.65 23.48 13.96
C ASN A 617 25.47 23.10 15.21
N LEU A 618 26.49 22.29 14.99
CA LEU A 618 27.55 21.96 15.95
C LEU A 618 28.86 21.85 15.18
N ARG A 619 29.76 22.81 15.40
CA ARG A 619 31.12 22.75 14.88
C ARG A 619 32.03 22.09 15.90
N SER A 620 32.80 21.09 15.46
CA SER A 620 33.87 20.48 16.25
C SER A 620 35.07 20.18 15.35
N GLU A 621 36.16 20.92 15.55
CA GLU A 621 37.40 20.81 14.77
C GLU A 621 37.15 20.96 13.26
N SER A 622 37.51 19.94 12.47
CA SER A 622 37.30 19.85 11.02
C SER A 622 35.90 19.39 10.60
N PHE A 623 35.00 19.16 11.55
CA PHE A 623 33.63 18.75 11.29
C PHE A 623 32.65 19.90 11.59
N ASP A 624 31.81 20.18 10.61
CA ASP A 624 30.58 20.95 10.79
C ASP A 624 29.40 19.98 10.66
N PHE A 625 28.56 19.95 11.70
CA PHE A 625 27.37 19.13 11.79
C PHE A 625 26.16 20.05 11.75
N THR A 626 25.47 20.09 10.62
CA THR A 626 24.25 20.88 10.42
C THR A 626 23.07 19.93 10.18
N MET A 627 21.86 20.49 10.15
CA MET A 627 20.64 19.78 9.74
C MET A 627 20.07 20.33 8.42
N THR A 628 20.82 21.22 7.74
CA THR A 628 20.35 22.04 6.62
C THR A 628 19.96 21.22 5.39
N THR A 629 20.82 20.28 4.95
CA THR A 629 20.52 19.35 3.86
C THR A 629 20.27 17.93 4.39
N PRO A 630 19.56 17.07 3.63
CA PRO A 630 19.35 15.67 4.01
C PRO A 630 20.65 14.87 4.28
N ASN A 631 21.74 15.20 3.57
CA ASN A 631 23.03 14.54 3.76
C ASN A 631 23.73 15.01 5.04
N GLU A 632 23.73 16.31 5.32
CA GLU A 632 24.28 16.84 6.58
C GLU A 632 23.49 16.33 7.78
N ARG A 633 22.16 16.32 7.70
CA ARG A 633 21.29 15.70 8.71
C ARG A 633 21.66 14.23 8.94
N LEU A 634 21.81 13.43 7.89
CA LEU A 634 22.24 12.02 8.02
C LEU A 634 23.62 11.90 8.70
N ARG A 635 24.56 12.80 8.36
CA ARG A 635 25.90 12.88 8.94
C ARG A 635 25.87 13.21 10.44
N THR A 636 25.08 14.22 10.81
CA THR A 636 24.85 14.68 12.19
C THR A 636 24.19 13.58 13.03
N LEU A 637 23.19 12.89 12.49
CA LEU A 637 22.52 11.77 13.17
C LEU A 637 23.44 10.54 13.33
N ALA A 638 24.27 10.23 12.32
CA ALA A 638 25.30 9.19 12.42
C ALA A 638 26.35 9.52 13.49
N PHE A 639 26.80 10.78 13.55
CA PHE A 639 27.70 11.26 14.59
C PHE A 639 27.09 11.10 15.99
N ALA A 640 25.83 11.50 16.19
CA ALA A 640 25.12 11.35 17.45
C ALA A 640 25.05 9.88 17.92
N ARG A 641 24.71 8.94 17.02
CA ARG A 641 24.73 7.48 17.32
C ARG A 641 26.12 7.01 17.76
N LEU A 642 27.15 7.36 17.00
CA LEU A 642 28.54 6.96 17.28
C LEU A 642 29.02 7.51 18.62
N LEU A 643 28.71 8.79 18.92
CA LEU A 643 29.03 9.46 20.18
C LEU A 643 28.37 8.75 21.36
N GLY A 644 27.06 8.45 21.28
CA GLY A 644 26.33 7.76 22.34
C GLY A 644 26.90 6.37 22.66
N HIS A 645 27.22 5.58 21.63
CA HIS A 645 27.82 4.26 21.83
C HIS A 645 29.25 4.35 22.37
N LEU A 646 30.07 5.26 21.83
CA LEU A 646 31.46 5.47 22.24
C LEU A 646 31.57 5.93 23.70
N LEU A 647 30.77 6.92 24.11
CA LEU A 647 30.77 7.43 25.48
C LEU A 647 30.24 6.39 26.48
N ASN A 648 29.46 5.41 26.04
CA ASN A 648 29.01 4.30 26.87
C ASN A 648 29.99 3.08 26.86
N ASP A 649 29.98 2.19 25.86
CA ASP A 649 30.79 0.92 25.81
C ASP A 649 32.03 1.01 24.89
N GLY A 650 32.31 2.19 24.33
CA GLY A 650 33.58 2.47 23.66
C GLY A 650 34.69 2.97 24.59
N SER A 651 35.83 3.31 24.03
CA SER A 651 36.96 3.92 24.78
C SER A 651 37.74 4.91 23.93
N ILE A 652 38.40 5.87 24.59
CA ILE A 652 39.36 6.81 23.97
C ILE A 652 40.68 6.63 24.71
N SER A 653 41.73 6.18 24.01
CA SER A 653 43.04 5.94 24.62
C SER A 653 43.71 7.25 25.05
N VAL A 654 44.70 7.17 25.95
CA VAL A 654 45.54 8.33 26.33
C VAL A 654 46.30 8.97 25.17
N HIS A 655 46.39 8.29 24.03
CA HIS A 655 46.95 8.80 22.77
C HIS A 655 45.87 9.39 21.83
N GLY A 656 44.64 9.57 22.32
CA GLY A 656 43.53 10.18 21.59
C GLY A 656 42.85 9.29 20.55
N GLN A 657 43.13 7.98 20.53
CA GLN A 657 42.53 7.05 19.59
C GLN A 657 41.20 6.49 20.13
N ALA A 658 40.09 6.80 19.48
CA ALA A 658 38.77 6.27 19.84
C ALA A 658 38.49 4.89 19.24
N ARG A 659 37.77 4.04 19.98
CA ARG A 659 37.39 2.67 19.61
C ARG A 659 35.98 2.35 20.09
N ILE A 660 35.19 1.70 19.23
CA ILE A 660 33.85 1.18 19.53
C ILE A 660 33.88 -0.35 19.51
N ASN A 661 33.29 -0.98 20.52
CA ASN A 661 33.05 -2.41 20.55
C ASN A 661 31.56 -2.70 20.25
N VAL A 662 31.29 -3.70 19.42
CA VAL A 662 29.92 -4.14 19.10
C VAL A 662 29.84 -5.66 19.05
N GLY A 663 28.63 -6.22 19.15
CA GLY A 663 28.41 -7.66 19.20
C GLY A 663 28.51 -8.33 17.82
N GLN A 664 27.38 -8.43 17.12
CA GLN A 664 27.26 -9.23 15.91
C GLN A 664 27.96 -8.58 14.70
N ARG A 665 28.22 -9.40 13.67
CA ARG A 665 28.72 -8.89 12.37
C ARG A 665 27.79 -7.84 11.74
N LEU A 666 26.48 -7.90 12.01
CA LEU A 666 25.53 -6.88 11.54
C LEU A 666 25.73 -5.54 12.24
N ASP A 667 25.96 -5.57 13.56
CA ASP A 667 26.23 -4.37 14.37
C ASP A 667 27.50 -3.66 13.89
N ARG A 668 28.53 -4.44 13.56
CA ARG A 668 29.78 -3.96 12.91
C ARG A 668 29.50 -3.24 11.60
N GLU A 669 28.70 -3.81 10.70
CA GLU A 669 28.40 -3.15 9.42
C GLU A 669 27.62 -1.84 9.60
N ALA A 670 26.71 -1.78 10.58
CA ALA A 670 26.00 -0.55 10.91
C ALA A 670 26.97 0.55 11.38
N VAL A 671 27.87 0.24 12.33
CA VAL A 671 28.91 1.20 12.78
C VAL A 671 29.84 1.62 11.64
N LEU A 672 30.31 0.69 10.80
CA LEU A 672 31.18 1.00 9.67
C LEU A 672 30.50 1.92 8.64
N ASN A 673 29.22 1.71 8.36
CA ASN A 673 28.45 2.59 7.47
C ASN A 673 28.30 3.99 8.06
N ASP A 674 28.02 4.12 9.36
CA ASP A 674 27.89 5.43 10.01
C ASP A 674 29.22 6.19 10.09
N ILE A 675 30.36 5.50 10.26
CA ILE A 675 31.69 6.12 10.14
C ILE A 675 31.95 6.59 8.70
N GLU A 676 31.58 5.79 7.70
CA GLU A 676 31.73 6.14 6.28
C GLU A 676 30.86 7.36 5.92
N ILE A 677 29.64 7.46 6.46
CA ILE A 677 28.77 8.63 6.33
C ILE A 677 29.41 9.88 6.97
N VAL A 678 30.00 9.75 8.16
CA VAL A 678 30.58 10.90 8.88
C VAL A 678 31.89 11.40 8.25
N THR A 679 32.75 10.47 7.80
CA THR A 679 34.17 10.74 7.46
C THR A 679 34.53 10.50 6.00
N GLY A 680 33.68 9.86 5.21
CA GLY A 680 34.02 9.35 3.88
C GLY A 680 34.96 8.13 3.88
N LYS A 681 35.36 7.62 5.06
CA LYS A 681 36.31 6.51 5.23
C LYS A 681 35.63 5.31 5.87
N ARG A 682 35.93 4.10 5.37
CA ARG A 682 35.49 2.83 5.96
C ARG A 682 36.69 2.14 6.64
N PRO A 683 36.89 2.30 7.97
CA PRO A 683 38.07 1.76 8.66
C PRO A 683 38.04 0.23 8.76
N ALA A 684 39.18 -0.36 9.10
CA ALA A 684 39.27 -1.78 9.41
C ALA A 684 38.54 -2.10 10.74
N ALA A 685 37.86 -3.24 10.77
CA ALA A 685 37.24 -3.80 11.97
C ALA A 685 37.81 -5.19 12.25
N SER A 686 38.33 -5.40 13.46
CA SER A 686 38.87 -6.68 13.91
C SER A 686 37.87 -7.41 14.80
N MET A 687 37.92 -8.74 14.79
CA MET A 687 37.19 -9.57 15.75
C MET A 687 38.01 -9.56 17.05
N TYR A 688 37.40 -9.12 18.16
CA TYR A 688 38.07 -9.00 19.47
C TYR A 688 38.00 -10.31 20.25
N ASP A 689 36.85 -10.98 20.20
CA ASP A 689 36.61 -12.33 20.71
C ASP A 689 35.65 -13.08 19.76
N GLU A 690 35.20 -14.29 20.10
CA GLU A 690 34.26 -15.07 19.26
C GLU A 690 32.88 -14.40 19.02
N ARG A 691 32.57 -13.30 19.72
CA ARG A 691 31.24 -12.67 19.80
C ARG A 691 31.26 -11.13 19.68
N LYS A 692 32.42 -10.49 19.65
CA LYS A 692 32.58 -9.03 19.58
C LYS A 692 33.52 -8.59 18.45
N TRP A 693 33.17 -7.46 17.83
CA TRP A 693 34.02 -6.72 16.90
C TRP A 693 34.48 -5.40 17.52
N SER A 694 35.75 -5.06 17.29
CA SER A 694 36.38 -3.80 17.63
C SER A 694 36.54 -2.98 16.36
N VAL A 695 35.96 -1.77 16.33
CA VAL A 695 36.09 -0.79 15.25
C VAL A 695 36.91 0.39 15.76
N VAL A 696 38.01 0.69 15.07
CA VAL A 696 38.85 1.86 15.36
C VAL A 696 38.31 3.05 14.59
N LEU A 697 38.02 4.16 15.26
CA LEU A 697 37.52 5.36 14.59
C LEU A 697 38.68 6.07 13.86
N PRO A 698 38.44 6.74 12.71
CA PRO A 698 39.43 7.60 12.08
C PRO A 698 39.98 8.66 13.05
N GLN A 699 41.24 9.04 12.88
CA GLN A 699 41.92 9.94 13.83
C GLN A 699 41.24 11.31 13.88
N GLU A 700 40.83 11.85 12.73
CA GLU A 700 40.10 13.12 12.64
C GLU A 700 38.76 13.09 13.38
N LEU A 701 38.04 11.97 13.36
CA LEU A 701 36.78 11.81 14.10
C LEU A 701 37.04 11.64 15.60
N SER A 702 38.14 10.98 15.97
CA SER A 702 38.55 10.85 17.37
C SER A 702 38.87 12.24 17.97
N ILE A 703 39.61 13.06 17.22
CA ILE A 703 39.93 14.46 17.57
C ILE A 703 38.65 15.30 17.71
N ALA A 704 37.75 15.27 16.71
CA ALA A 704 36.50 16.01 16.75
C ALA A 704 35.54 15.58 17.88
N ILE A 705 35.64 14.33 18.37
CA ILE A 705 34.89 13.90 19.55
C ILE A 705 35.54 14.42 20.84
N MET A 706 36.87 14.39 20.96
CA MET A 706 37.58 14.89 22.15
C MET A 706 37.48 16.40 22.34
N ALA A 707 37.29 17.17 21.26
CA ALA A 707 37.09 18.62 21.32
C ALA A 707 35.71 19.04 21.87
N LEU A 708 34.76 18.11 22.00
CA LEU A 708 33.45 18.40 22.59
C LEU A 708 33.57 18.62 24.11
N PRO A 709 32.99 19.69 24.66
CA PRO A 709 32.94 19.91 26.11
C PRO A 709 32.35 18.70 26.85
N ALA A 710 33.01 18.34 27.96
CA ALA A 710 32.69 17.21 28.82
C ALA A 710 32.91 15.79 28.24
N VAL A 711 33.53 15.65 27.07
CA VAL A 711 34.15 14.38 26.64
C VAL A 711 35.53 14.24 27.29
N LYS A 712 35.83 13.05 27.81
CA LYS A 712 37.08 12.78 28.54
C LYS A 712 37.87 11.62 27.96
N VAL A 713 39.18 11.63 28.18
CA VAL A 713 40.16 10.70 27.62
C VAL A 713 40.67 9.74 28.69
N GLY A 714 40.96 8.48 28.34
CA GLY A 714 41.50 7.48 29.25
C GLY A 714 40.44 6.56 29.86
N ARG A 715 40.70 6.04 31.07
CA ARG A 715 39.83 5.07 31.75
C ARG A 715 38.61 5.77 32.34
N LYS A 716 37.41 5.40 31.89
CA LYS A 716 36.13 5.99 32.36
C LYS A 716 35.88 5.78 33.85
N ILE A 717 36.29 4.62 34.39
CA ILE A 717 36.04 4.25 35.79
C ILE A 717 36.78 5.16 36.80
N ASP A 718 37.84 5.84 36.35
CA ASP A 718 38.69 6.72 37.16
C ASP A 718 38.28 8.20 37.04
N GLN A 719 37.07 8.48 36.53
CA GLN A 719 36.65 9.82 36.15
C GLN A 719 35.16 10.06 36.44
N ALA A 720 34.82 11.26 36.93
CA ALA A 720 33.43 11.67 37.11
C ALA A 720 32.68 11.62 35.74
N PRO A 721 31.58 10.87 35.62
CA PRO A 721 30.80 10.76 34.38
C PRO A 721 30.09 12.07 34.04
N THR A 722 30.06 12.42 32.76
CA THR A 722 29.43 13.65 32.25
C THR A 722 28.84 13.43 30.86
N LEU A 723 27.76 14.14 30.51
CA LEU A 723 27.20 14.17 29.15
C LEU A 723 27.72 15.39 28.36
N PRO A 724 27.90 15.28 27.03
CA PRO A 724 28.22 16.41 26.16
C PRO A 724 27.20 17.55 26.29
N GLN A 725 27.69 18.75 26.62
CA GLN A 725 26.83 19.88 27.02
C GLN A 725 25.78 20.27 25.96
N PHE A 726 26.11 20.12 24.66
CA PHE A 726 25.20 20.49 23.57
C PHE A 726 23.87 19.71 23.64
N LEU A 727 23.88 18.45 24.09
CA LEU A 727 22.69 17.59 24.20
C LEU A 727 21.70 18.12 25.25
N LEU A 728 22.21 18.79 26.28
CA LEU A 728 21.42 19.34 27.39
C LEU A 728 20.80 20.69 27.05
N THR A 729 21.10 21.28 25.90
CA THR A 729 20.50 22.54 25.46
C THR A 729 19.10 22.33 24.89
N GLU A 730 18.20 23.28 25.14
CA GLU A 730 16.84 23.27 24.57
C GLU A 730 16.86 23.29 23.03
N ARG A 731 17.83 24.00 22.45
CA ARG A 731 18.05 24.04 20.99
C ARG A 731 18.56 22.74 20.37
N CYS A 732 18.95 21.73 21.15
CA CYS A 732 19.36 20.45 20.57
C CYS A 732 18.13 19.71 20.00
N PRO A 733 18.09 19.38 18.69
CA PRO A 733 16.94 18.75 18.08
C PRO A 733 16.66 17.36 18.67
N VAL A 734 15.38 17.02 18.85
CA VAL A 734 14.93 15.72 19.37
C VAL A 734 15.49 14.57 18.54
N ALA A 735 15.62 14.75 17.22
CA ALA A 735 16.23 13.74 16.34
C ALA A 735 17.68 13.39 16.74
N ILE A 736 18.49 14.37 17.15
CA ILE A 736 19.88 14.16 17.59
C ILE A 736 19.91 13.43 18.94
N ILE A 737 19.08 13.88 19.88
CA ILE A 737 18.96 13.30 21.23
C ILE A 737 18.54 11.82 21.13
N ARG A 738 17.53 11.53 20.32
CA ARG A 738 17.05 10.16 20.02
C ARG A 738 18.15 9.25 19.53
N GLU A 739 18.96 9.71 18.58
CA GLU A 739 20.03 8.90 18.00
C GLU A 739 21.20 8.68 18.97
N PHE A 740 21.55 9.70 19.77
CA PHE A 740 22.49 9.57 20.87
C PHE A 740 22.03 8.53 21.90
N LEU A 741 20.79 8.65 22.40
CA LEU A 741 20.20 7.71 23.36
C LEU A 741 20.11 6.29 22.79
N GLY A 742 19.76 6.14 21.51
CA GLY A 742 19.75 4.85 20.84
C GLY A 742 21.13 4.17 20.81
N GLY A 743 22.22 4.94 20.68
CA GLY A 743 23.59 4.46 20.82
C GLY A 743 23.96 4.11 22.26
N VAL A 744 23.62 4.96 23.22
CA VAL A 744 23.83 4.74 24.67
C VAL A 744 23.15 3.45 25.15
N PHE A 745 21.88 3.24 24.80
CA PHE A 745 21.18 2.00 25.13
C PHE A 745 21.64 0.81 24.28
N GLY A 746 22.10 1.06 23.05
CA GLY A 746 22.77 0.08 22.19
C GLY A 746 23.98 -0.58 22.85
N ALA A 747 24.75 0.19 23.61
CA ALA A 747 25.98 -0.16 24.31
C ALA A 747 25.76 -1.00 25.60
N ASP A 748 25.60 -0.40 26.80
CA ASP A 748 25.29 -1.15 28.05
C ASP A 748 23.79 -1.20 28.39
N GLY A 749 22.95 -0.51 27.61
CA GLY A 749 21.51 -0.57 27.81
C GLY A 749 20.99 -2.01 27.75
N HIS A 750 20.06 -2.32 28.63
CA HIS A 750 19.54 -3.64 28.89
C HIS A 750 18.18 -3.81 28.22
N ALA A 751 18.09 -4.76 27.29
CA ALA A 751 16.84 -5.09 26.61
C ALA A 751 15.84 -5.79 27.54
N PRO A 752 14.53 -5.56 27.33
CA PRO A 752 13.48 -6.28 28.04
C PRO A 752 13.62 -7.81 27.94
N TYR A 753 13.31 -8.53 29.02
CA TYR A 753 13.31 -10.00 29.03
C TYR A 753 12.25 -10.56 29.99
N LEU A 754 11.65 -11.69 29.60
CA LEU A 754 10.73 -12.43 30.47
C LEU A 754 11.53 -13.32 31.42
N ALA A 755 11.61 -12.93 32.69
CA ALA A 755 12.09 -13.81 33.75
C ALA A 755 10.98 -14.77 34.20
N ARG A 756 11.38 -15.89 34.81
CA ARG A 756 10.50 -16.78 35.55
C ARG A 756 11.20 -17.15 36.86
N PHE A 757 10.64 -16.73 37.99
CA PHE A 757 11.29 -16.85 39.30
C PHE A 757 10.85 -18.06 40.14
N GLY A 758 9.93 -18.89 39.64
CA GLY A 758 9.44 -20.06 40.37
C GLY A 758 8.90 -21.19 39.49
N LYS A 759 8.41 -22.24 40.16
CA LYS A 759 7.89 -23.47 39.55
C LYS A 759 6.48 -23.29 38.99
N GLY A 760 5.71 -22.34 39.50
CA GLY A 760 4.43 -21.92 38.93
C GLY A 760 4.64 -21.30 37.56
N ASP A 761 3.62 -21.33 36.70
CA ASP A 761 3.67 -20.60 35.43
C ASP A 761 3.28 -19.12 35.63
N GLU A 762 2.66 -18.81 36.76
CA GLU A 762 2.35 -17.49 37.31
C GLU A 762 3.58 -16.66 37.74
N ASP A 763 4.75 -17.29 37.93
CA ASP A 763 5.98 -16.65 38.40
C ASP A 763 6.77 -15.89 37.32
N ALA A 764 6.11 -15.51 36.21
CA ALA A 764 6.74 -14.90 35.04
C ALA A 764 6.57 -13.37 35.01
N SER A 765 7.69 -12.63 34.93
CA SER A 765 7.70 -11.16 34.91
C SER A 765 8.54 -10.63 33.74
N LEU A 766 7.95 -9.77 32.92
CA LEU A 766 8.67 -9.05 31.87
C LEU A 766 9.41 -7.87 32.49
N HIS A 767 10.73 -7.90 32.43
CA HIS A 767 11.59 -6.81 32.85
C HIS A 767 11.61 -5.70 31.80
N GLN A 768 11.66 -4.46 32.27
CA GLN A 768 11.66 -3.22 31.50
C GLN A 768 13.01 -2.93 30.82
N PRO A 769 13.06 -1.95 29.89
CA PRO A 769 14.32 -1.35 29.47
C PRO A 769 15.05 -0.76 30.67
N ALA A 770 16.36 -0.89 30.69
CA ALA A 770 17.20 -0.31 31.72
C ALA A 770 18.54 0.15 31.12
N ILE A 771 19.28 0.93 31.87
CA ILE A 771 20.70 1.21 31.62
C ILE A 771 21.44 1.16 32.95
N SER A 772 22.66 0.64 32.93
CA SER A 772 23.52 0.49 34.11
C SER A 772 24.94 0.87 33.75
N GLN A 773 25.58 1.68 34.59
CA GLN A 773 27.02 1.93 34.52
C GLN A 773 27.65 1.68 35.89
N THR A 774 28.90 1.22 35.86
CA THR A 774 29.69 0.95 37.06
C THR A 774 30.68 2.08 37.28
N VAL A 775 30.70 2.63 38.49
CA VAL A 775 31.60 3.72 38.91
C VAL A 775 32.34 3.39 40.21
N ARG A 776 33.39 4.17 40.52
CA ARG A 776 33.98 4.21 41.87
C ARG A 776 33.03 4.93 42.85
N PRO A 777 33.10 4.66 44.17
CA PRO A 777 32.20 5.26 45.17
C PRO A 777 32.12 6.80 45.12
N GLU A 778 33.25 7.46 44.89
CA GLU A 778 33.38 8.92 44.78
C GLU A 778 32.63 9.53 43.57
N HIS A 779 32.24 8.73 42.57
CA HIS A 779 31.56 9.18 41.34
C HIS A 779 30.09 8.74 41.26
N VAL A 780 29.53 8.16 42.34
CA VAL A 780 28.11 7.73 42.36
C VAL A 780 27.16 8.92 42.21
N ALA A 781 27.43 10.05 42.87
CA ALA A 781 26.59 11.24 42.78
C ALA A 781 26.53 11.81 41.35
N ASP A 782 27.70 11.92 40.69
CA ASP A 782 27.81 12.33 39.29
C ASP A 782 27.05 11.36 38.35
N GLN A 783 27.18 10.06 38.60
CA GLN A 783 26.52 9.03 37.80
C GLN A 783 24.99 9.07 37.94
N ARG A 784 24.47 9.40 39.13
CA ARG A 784 23.02 9.63 39.34
C ARG A 784 22.55 10.83 38.53
N LEU A 785 23.27 11.97 38.58
CA LEU A 785 22.96 13.15 37.80
C LEU A 785 22.92 12.85 36.29
N VAL A 786 23.87 12.05 35.77
CA VAL A 786 23.85 11.58 34.38
C VAL A 786 22.63 10.71 34.08
N MET A 787 22.19 9.85 35.00
CA MET A 787 20.97 9.05 34.82
C MET A 787 19.70 9.92 34.81
N ASP A 788 19.61 10.93 35.68
CA ASP A 788 18.51 11.92 35.68
C ASP A 788 18.50 12.74 34.36
N GLN A 789 19.67 13.14 33.87
CA GLN A 789 19.79 13.79 32.55
C GLN A 789 19.37 12.86 31.40
N ILE A 790 19.71 11.56 31.45
CA ILE A 790 19.23 10.59 30.45
C ILE A 790 17.70 10.46 30.53
N ALA A 791 17.09 10.46 31.73
CA ALA A 791 15.63 10.45 31.88
C ALA A 791 14.98 11.70 31.25
N MET A 792 15.53 12.89 31.50
CA MET A 792 15.07 14.14 30.88
C MET A 792 15.18 14.08 29.34
N LEU A 793 16.29 13.56 28.80
CA LEU A 793 16.48 13.42 27.35
C LEU A 793 15.53 12.37 26.73
N LEU A 794 15.17 11.33 27.47
CA LEU A 794 14.18 10.32 27.06
C LEU A 794 12.77 10.92 27.01
N ASP A 795 12.39 11.72 28.01
CA ASP A 795 11.11 12.44 28.05
C ASP A 795 10.98 13.42 26.87
N ARG A 796 12.04 14.16 26.56
CA ARG A 796 12.13 15.00 25.33
C ARG A 796 11.94 14.22 24.03
N CYS A 797 12.22 12.91 24.01
CA CYS A 797 11.94 12.03 22.87
C CYS A 797 10.52 11.46 22.88
N GLY A 798 9.69 11.78 23.87
CA GLY A 798 8.35 11.21 24.06
C GLY A 798 8.35 9.81 24.67
N VAL A 799 9.42 9.40 25.36
CA VAL A 799 9.43 8.14 26.15
C VAL A 799 8.77 8.39 27.49
N ASP A 800 7.85 7.52 27.91
CA ASP A 800 7.23 7.64 29.22
C ASP A 800 8.24 7.28 30.33
N VAL A 801 8.67 8.30 31.06
CA VAL A 801 9.57 8.19 32.22
C VAL A 801 8.83 8.31 33.57
N ALA A 802 7.50 8.41 33.57
CA ALA A 802 6.70 8.61 34.78
C ALA A 802 6.77 7.38 35.70
N GLY A 803 7.60 7.47 36.74
CA GLY A 803 7.90 6.34 37.63
C GLY A 803 9.13 5.52 37.22
N ALA A 804 10.02 6.07 36.38
CA ALA A 804 11.39 5.61 36.24
C ALA A 804 12.09 5.58 37.62
N ARG A 805 13.05 4.66 37.78
CA ARG A 805 13.73 4.45 39.07
C ARG A 805 15.23 4.28 38.85
N ILE A 806 16.02 4.94 39.70
CA ILE A 806 17.47 4.80 39.76
C ILE A 806 17.81 4.04 41.05
N PHE A 807 18.57 2.96 40.89
CA PHE A 807 19.03 2.09 41.96
C PHE A 807 20.55 2.07 42.02
N GLU A 808 21.09 1.89 43.21
CA GLU A 808 22.50 1.59 43.44
C GLU A 808 22.62 0.13 43.90
N TYR A 809 23.53 -0.62 43.30
CA TYR A 809 23.80 -2.00 43.68
C TYR A 809 25.28 -2.20 44.04
N PRO A 810 25.60 -2.74 45.23
CA PRO A 810 26.88 -3.40 45.44
C PRO A 810 26.93 -4.66 44.55
N VAL A 811 28.07 -4.91 43.90
CA VAL A 811 28.13 -5.79 42.73
C VAL A 811 27.80 -7.27 43.05
N ARG A 812 26.65 -7.78 42.57
CA ARG A 812 26.62 -8.92 41.62
C ARG A 812 25.22 -9.32 41.10
N ARG A 813 25.16 -9.58 39.79
CA ARG A 813 24.27 -10.61 39.17
C ARG A 813 24.92 -11.43 38.04
N SER A 814 26.18 -11.18 37.67
CA SER A 814 26.86 -11.88 36.56
C SER A 814 28.21 -12.48 37.01
N LEU A 815 28.68 -13.51 36.30
CA LEU A 815 29.98 -14.16 36.56
C LEU A 815 31.19 -13.28 36.20
N SER A 816 31.03 -12.25 35.37
CA SER A 816 32.12 -11.37 34.90
C SER A 816 32.24 -10.06 35.69
N SER A 817 31.53 -9.92 36.81
CA SER A 817 31.53 -8.73 37.67
C SER A 817 32.02 -9.12 39.07
N TYR A 818 33.08 -8.48 39.55
CA TYR A 818 33.62 -8.65 40.91
C TYR A 818 33.30 -7.40 41.76
N PRO A 819 33.11 -7.51 43.10
CA PRO A 819 32.82 -6.37 43.98
C PRO A 819 33.97 -5.35 44.06
N GLU A 820 35.19 -5.85 43.98
CA GLU A 820 36.45 -5.12 43.87
C GLU A 820 37.10 -5.51 42.54
N ALA A 821 37.81 -4.57 41.91
CA ALA A 821 38.69 -4.90 40.78
C ALA A 821 40.08 -5.31 41.27
N ASP A 822 41.00 -5.64 40.36
CA ASP A 822 42.39 -6.00 40.69
C ASP A 822 43.17 -4.90 41.44
N ASP A 823 42.61 -3.68 41.55
CA ASP A 823 43.14 -2.56 42.34
C ASP A 823 42.62 -2.48 43.79
N GLY A 824 41.78 -3.44 44.22
CA GLY A 824 41.23 -3.51 45.58
C GLY A 824 40.21 -2.44 45.93
N VAL A 825 39.80 -1.59 45.00
CA VAL A 825 38.81 -0.53 45.26
C VAL A 825 37.41 -1.03 44.90
N PRO A 826 36.38 -0.81 45.75
CA PRO A 826 35.01 -1.18 45.45
C PRO A 826 34.47 -0.56 44.16
N ARG A 827 33.40 -1.18 43.63
CA ARG A 827 32.67 -0.74 42.45
C ARG A 827 31.18 -0.72 42.74
N ILE A 828 30.47 0.29 42.24
CA ILE A 828 29.02 0.47 42.45
C ILE A 828 28.32 0.54 41.09
N GLU A 829 27.32 -0.31 40.87
CA GLU A 829 26.44 -0.24 39.68
C GLU A 829 25.31 0.77 39.98
N VAL A 830 25.28 1.87 39.23
CA VAL A 830 24.13 2.79 39.20
C VAL A 830 23.27 2.40 38.00
N ARG A 831 21.99 2.08 38.26
CA ARG A 831 21.08 1.51 37.27
C ARG A 831 19.76 2.25 37.22
N MET A 832 19.42 2.80 36.06
CA MET A 832 18.09 3.32 35.77
C MET A 832 17.21 2.26 35.09
N THR A 833 15.94 2.16 35.49
CA THR A 833 14.90 1.35 34.85
C THR A 833 13.71 2.22 34.42
N LEU A 834 13.21 2.01 33.20
CA LEU A 834 12.07 2.78 32.65
C LEU A 834 10.72 2.06 32.94
N PRO A 835 9.61 2.78 33.17
CA PRO A 835 8.33 2.17 33.52
C PRO A 835 7.66 1.50 32.32
N ASP A 836 7.69 2.13 31.15
CA ASP A 836 7.19 1.60 29.90
C ASP A 836 8.35 1.28 28.94
N GLY A 837 8.19 0.19 28.18
CA GLY A 837 9.09 -0.17 27.10
C GLY A 837 8.52 0.02 25.70
N VAL A 838 7.20 0.23 25.55
CA VAL A 838 6.58 0.44 24.23
C VAL A 838 6.98 1.81 23.69
N SER A 839 6.80 2.88 24.46
CA SER A 839 7.25 4.24 24.13
C SER A 839 8.76 4.31 23.91
N PHE A 840 9.56 3.64 24.76
CA PHE A 840 11.01 3.53 24.56
C PHE A 840 11.35 2.94 23.18
N ILE A 841 10.69 1.84 22.77
CA ILE A 841 10.97 1.16 21.50
C ILE A 841 10.49 1.99 20.30
N THR A 842 9.32 2.60 20.40
CA THR A 842 8.73 3.39 19.29
C THR A 842 9.45 4.72 19.08
N ASN A 843 10.03 5.31 20.12
CA ASN A 843 10.63 6.63 20.04
C ASN A 843 12.17 6.62 20.04
N VAL A 844 12.84 5.66 20.69
CA VAL A 844 14.31 5.61 20.78
C VAL A 844 14.87 4.28 20.29
N GLY A 845 14.48 3.16 20.87
CA GLY A 845 14.97 1.82 20.53
C GLY A 845 16.47 1.61 20.79
N TYR A 846 17.06 0.59 20.16
CA TYR A 846 18.48 0.24 20.31
C TYR A 846 19.19 0.40 18.96
N ARG A 847 20.32 1.13 18.92
CA ARG A 847 21.24 1.17 17.78
C ARG A 847 22.38 0.18 17.99
N TYR A 848 23.02 -0.27 16.90
CA TYR A 848 24.21 -1.15 16.91
C TYR A 848 24.13 -2.41 17.80
N CYS A 849 22.92 -2.91 18.10
CA CYS A 849 22.75 -4.15 18.84
C CYS A 849 21.45 -4.87 18.44
N VAL A 850 21.49 -5.57 17.31
CA VAL A 850 20.36 -6.33 16.74
C VAL A 850 19.74 -7.28 17.76
N ASP A 851 20.55 -7.93 18.60
CA ASP A 851 20.06 -8.84 19.66
C ASP A 851 19.21 -8.14 20.73
N LYS A 852 19.47 -6.86 21.02
CA LYS A 852 18.63 -6.04 21.92
C LYS A 852 17.36 -5.58 21.21
N THR A 853 17.47 -5.08 19.97
CA THR A 853 16.32 -4.66 19.16
C THR A 853 15.32 -5.80 18.93
N LEU A 854 15.80 -7.03 18.71
CA LEU A 854 14.98 -8.25 18.63
C LEU A 854 14.23 -8.56 19.93
N LYS A 855 14.93 -8.56 21.07
CA LYS A 855 14.33 -8.82 22.39
C LYS A 855 13.29 -7.76 22.74
N ALA A 856 13.61 -6.49 22.48
CA ALA A 856 12.73 -5.36 22.69
C ALA A 856 11.47 -5.48 21.82
N SER A 857 11.62 -5.73 20.51
CA SER A 857 10.48 -5.96 19.61
C SER A 857 9.58 -7.11 20.11
N ALA A 858 10.15 -8.23 20.56
CA ALA A 858 9.38 -9.34 21.12
C ALA A 858 8.66 -8.97 22.44
N ALA A 859 9.24 -8.10 23.25
CA ALA A 859 8.62 -7.58 24.47
C ALA A 859 7.49 -6.58 24.18
N ALA A 860 7.62 -5.74 23.15
CA ALA A 860 6.54 -4.85 22.68
C ALA A 860 5.29 -5.64 22.25
N VAL A 861 5.48 -6.73 21.49
CA VAL A 861 4.40 -7.68 21.15
C VAL A 861 3.71 -8.19 22.42
N TYR A 862 4.47 -8.61 23.44
CA TYR A 862 3.91 -9.09 24.70
C TYR A 862 3.18 -7.99 25.48
N TRP A 863 3.75 -6.78 25.63
CA TRP A 863 3.12 -5.67 26.33
C TRP A 863 1.79 -5.28 25.69
N ARG A 864 1.76 -5.07 24.36
CA ARG A 864 0.52 -4.74 23.65
C ARG A 864 -0.50 -5.89 23.68
N THR A 865 -0.03 -7.15 23.63
CA THR A 865 -0.90 -8.33 23.82
C THR A 865 -1.56 -8.30 25.21
N VAL A 866 -0.80 -8.02 26.28
CA VAL A 866 -1.32 -7.93 27.65
C VAL A 866 -2.27 -6.75 27.83
N ASP A 867 -1.94 -5.58 27.28
CA ASP A 867 -2.83 -4.42 27.24
C ASP A 867 -4.14 -4.75 26.49
N HIS A 868 -4.06 -5.37 25.32
CA HIS A 868 -5.24 -5.73 24.53
C HIS A 868 -6.17 -6.69 25.30
N ILE A 869 -5.61 -7.72 25.97
CA ILE A 869 -6.40 -8.60 26.85
C ILE A 869 -6.99 -7.80 28.02
N ALA A 870 -6.25 -6.84 28.58
CA ALA A 870 -6.74 -5.99 29.67
C ALA A 870 -7.91 -5.09 29.22
N ARG A 871 -7.83 -4.49 28.03
CA ARG A 871 -8.92 -3.71 27.42
C ARG A 871 -10.14 -4.58 27.11
N GLN A 872 -9.96 -5.76 26.51
CA GLN A 872 -11.04 -6.75 26.32
C GLN A 872 -11.71 -7.14 27.63
N ARG A 873 -10.91 -7.37 28.68
CA ARG A 873 -11.40 -7.69 30.01
C ARG A 873 -12.15 -6.52 30.65
N LEU A 874 -11.65 -5.28 30.54
CA LEU A 874 -12.32 -4.07 31.04
C LEU A 874 -13.64 -3.83 30.31
N TRP A 875 -13.67 -4.03 28.99
CA TRP A 875 -14.90 -3.99 28.19
C TRP A 875 -15.92 -5.02 28.70
N MET A 876 -15.50 -6.26 28.94
CA MET A 876 -16.36 -7.31 29.51
C MET A 876 -16.88 -6.97 30.90
N LEU A 877 -16.04 -6.39 31.78
CA LEU A 877 -16.48 -5.95 33.11
C LEU A 877 -17.56 -4.86 33.00
N THR A 878 -17.35 -3.87 32.13
CA THR A 878 -18.31 -2.79 31.86
C THR A 878 -19.61 -3.34 31.28
N ARG A 879 -19.54 -4.19 30.23
CA ARG A 879 -20.75 -4.72 29.58
C ARG A 879 -21.53 -5.68 30.47
N LEU A 880 -20.87 -6.52 31.28
CA LEU A 880 -21.53 -7.32 32.31
C LEU A 880 -22.27 -6.45 33.33
N SER A 881 -21.68 -5.34 33.75
CA SER A 881 -22.31 -4.40 34.69
C SER A 881 -23.49 -3.65 34.06
N VAL A 882 -23.47 -3.42 32.76
CA VAL A 882 -24.60 -2.86 32.01
C VAL A 882 -25.73 -3.89 31.88
N LEU A 883 -25.44 -5.11 31.39
CA LEU A 883 -26.42 -6.20 31.25
C LEU A 883 -27.09 -6.56 32.59
N HIS A 884 -26.37 -6.50 33.71
CA HIS A 884 -26.95 -6.75 35.04
C HIS A 884 -28.00 -5.71 35.45
N ARG A 885 -27.89 -4.47 34.96
CA ARG A 885 -28.86 -3.38 35.19
C ARG A 885 -30.03 -3.43 34.20
N GLU A 886 -29.73 -3.71 32.93
CA GLU A 886 -30.73 -3.80 31.85
C GLU A 886 -31.64 -5.03 32.01
N GLU A 887 -31.08 -6.19 32.39
CA GLU A 887 -31.82 -7.44 32.55
C GLU A 887 -31.51 -8.13 33.90
N PRO A 888 -32.08 -7.65 35.02
CA PRO A 888 -31.75 -8.16 36.38
C PRO A 888 -32.05 -9.65 36.61
N LYS A 889 -32.89 -10.27 35.77
CA LYS A 889 -33.25 -11.70 35.83
C LYS A 889 -32.21 -12.61 35.15
N LEU A 890 -31.23 -12.03 34.43
CA LEU A 890 -30.33 -12.77 33.55
C LEU A 890 -29.13 -13.31 34.33
N THR A 891 -28.89 -14.62 34.25
CA THR A 891 -27.83 -15.26 35.06
C THR A 891 -26.43 -14.80 34.64
N PHE A 892 -25.46 -14.79 35.55
CA PHE A 892 -24.08 -14.39 35.24
C PHE A 892 -23.48 -15.17 34.06
N ALA A 893 -23.78 -16.47 33.97
CA ALA A 893 -23.33 -17.32 32.88
C ALA A 893 -23.95 -16.91 31.52
N ALA A 894 -25.23 -16.57 31.49
CA ALA A 894 -25.90 -16.05 30.30
C ALA A 894 -25.35 -14.67 29.92
N ALA A 895 -25.23 -13.73 30.88
CA ALA A 895 -24.76 -12.37 30.64
C ALA A 895 -23.32 -12.36 30.09
N ARG A 896 -22.46 -13.22 30.63
CA ARG A 896 -21.09 -13.40 30.14
C ARG A 896 -21.06 -14.00 28.73
N THR A 897 -22.00 -14.88 28.40
CA THR A 897 -22.10 -15.46 27.06
C THR A 897 -22.56 -14.40 26.05
N THR A 898 -23.56 -13.59 26.39
CA THR A 898 -24.01 -12.45 25.59
C THR A 898 -22.88 -11.44 25.37
N ALA A 899 -22.25 -10.96 26.45
CA ALA A 899 -21.14 -10.01 26.36
C ALA A 899 -19.94 -10.57 25.58
N ALA A 900 -19.60 -11.86 25.76
CA ALA A 900 -18.52 -12.49 24.98
C ALA A 900 -18.84 -12.54 23.48
N ALA A 901 -20.08 -12.90 23.12
CA ALA A 901 -20.53 -12.93 21.73
C ALA A 901 -20.68 -11.54 21.10
N GLU A 902 -20.90 -10.49 21.91
CA GLU A 902 -20.81 -9.10 21.46
C GLU A 902 -19.34 -8.70 21.24
N LEU A 903 -18.44 -8.99 22.18
CA LEU A 903 -17.01 -8.69 22.04
C LEU A 903 -16.38 -9.38 20.81
N GLU A 904 -16.70 -10.66 20.58
CA GLU A 904 -16.29 -11.43 19.39
C GLU A 904 -16.80 -10.81 18.06
N LYS A 905 -17.87 -9.99 18.09
CA LYS A 905 -18.36 -9.23 16.92
C LYS A 905 -17.71 -7.85 16.77
N HIS A 906 -16.93 -7.41 17.76
CA HIS A 906 -16.24 -6.11 17.75
C HIS A 906 -14.73 -6.25 17.51
N GLU A 907 -14.08 -7.29 18.03
CA GLU A 907 -12.66 -7.55 17.84
C GLU A 907 -12.27 -9.03 18.10
N THR A 908 -11.16 -9.47 17.49
CA THR A 908 -10.59 -10.82 17.67
C THR A 908 -10.23 -11.05 19.15
N LEU A 909 -10.80 -12.08 19.78
CA LEU A 909 -10.42 -12.44 21.16
C LEU A 909 -8.99 -12.97 21.22
N ILE A 910 -8.10 -12.18 21.82
CA ILE A 910 -6.67 -12.51 21.88
C ILE A 910 -6.44 -13.74 22.77
N PHE A 911 -7.10 -13.82 23.94
CA PHE A 911 -7.12 -15.01 24.79
C PHE A 911 -8.50 -15.20 25.43
N PRO A 912 -9.41 -15.99 24.84
CA PRO A 912 -10.81 -16.10 25.28
C PRO A 912 -11.00 -16.36 26.78
N HIS A 913 -10.14 -17.14 27.43
CA HIS A 913 -10.24 -17.39 28.88
C HIS A 913 -10.13 -16.12 29.73
N TYR A 914 -9.17 -15.24 29.41
CA TYR A 914 -8.92 -13.99 30.14
C TYR A 914 -9.78 -12.84 29.62
N SER A 915 -9.85 -12.68 28.29
CA SER A 915 -10.66 -11.67 27.64
C SER A 915 -12.13 -11.77 28.06
N THR A 916 -12.72 -12.98 28.08
CA THR A 916 -14.15 -13.19 28.38
C THR A 916 -14.46 -13.63 29.82
N LEU A 917 -13.52 -13.48 30.76
CA LEU A 917 -13.72 -13.78 32.19
C LEU A 917 -14.27 -15.20 32.47
N ARG A 918 -13.79 -16.23 31.75
CA ARG A 918 -14.34 -17.60 31.86
C ARG A 918 -14.14 -18.24 33.25
N GLY A 919 -13.26 -17.70 34.08
CA GLY A 919 -13.05 -18.10 35.48
C GLY A 919 -13.94 -17.40 36.54
N SER A 920 -14.69 -16.35 36.17
CA SER A 920 -15.62 -15.68 37.09
C SER A 920 -17.00 -16.36 37.08
N GLY A 921 -17.71 -16.33 38.22
CA GLY A 921 -19.00 -17.03 38.38
C GLY A 921 -20.15 -16.21 38.98
N SER A 922 -19.93 -14.95 39.37
CA SER A 922 -20.96 -14.08 39.98
C SER A 922 -20.66 -12.61 39.68
N PHE A 923 -21.72 -11.78 39.59
CA PHE A 923 -21.61 -10.32 39.52
C PHE A 923 -20.94 -9.74 40.77
N SER A 924 -21.13 -10.34 41.95
CA SER A 924 -20.46 -9.95 43.19
C SER A 924 -18.94 -10.19 43.20
N HIS A 925 -18.41 -10.96 42.24
CA HIS A 925 -16.99 -11.26 42.10
C HIS A 925 -16.32 -10.44 40.96
N LEU A 926 -17.01 -9.43 40.42
CA LEU A 926 -16.43 -8.50 39.46
C LEU A 926 -15.51 -7.52 40.19
N ILE A 927 -14.20 -7.77 40.11
CA ILE A 927 -13.16 -6.93 40.71
C ILE A 927 -13.20 -5.53 40.07
N ALA A 928 -13.08 -4.49 40.90
CA ALA A 928 -13.02 -3.09 40.45
C ALA A 928 -11.89 -2.86 39.40
N PRO A 929 -12.04 -1.89 38.48
CA PRO A 929 -11.16 -1.73 37.31
C PRO A 929 -9.65 -1.51 37.58
N SER A 930 -9.25 -1.22 38.82
CA SER A 930 -7.91 -0.73 39.17
C SER A 930 -6.83 -1.79 39.37
N ARG A 931 -7.15 -3.09 39.39
CA ARG A 931 -6.12 -4.15 39.50
C ARG A 931 -5.55 -4.54 38.13
N GLY A 932 -4.40 -3.96 37.81
CA GLY A 932 -3.65 -4.22 36.57
C GLY A 932 -3.51 -5.71 36.23
N PHE A 933 -3.89 -6.06 35.00
CA PHE A 933 -3.93 -7.44 34.53
C PHE A 933 -2.51 -8.02 34.38
N ARG A 934 -2.24 -9.14 35.05
CA ARG A 934 -1.05 -9.97 34.84
C ARG A 934 -1.51 -11.35 34.37
N PRO A 935 -1.09 -11.84 33.18
CA PRO A 935 -1.54 -13.12 32.67
C PRO A 935 -0.97 -14.27 33.51
N LEU A 936 -1.82 -15.22 33.88
CA LEU A 936 -1.43 -16.42 34.61
C LEU A 936 -1.30 -17.62 33.65
N GLN A 937 -0.44 -18.57 34.01
CA GLN A 937 -0.46 -19.97 33.57
C GLN A 937 -0.36 -20.34 32.09
N ARG A 938 0.88 -20.62 31.64
CA ARG A 938 1.26 -21.21 30.33
C ARG A 938 0.64 -22.58 30.06
N LYS A 939 0.41 -23.43 31.07
CA LYS A 939 -0.16 -24.79 30.94
C LYS A 939 -1.64 -24.88 30.52
N LYS A 940 -2.38 -23.78 30.49
CA LYS A 940 -3.78 -23.73 29.98
C LYS A 940 -3.94 -22.96 28.67
N VAL A 941 -2.82 -22.53 28.07
CA VAL A 941 -2.84 -21.74 26.83
C VAL A 941 -2.69 -22.69 25.64
N ASP A 942 -3.82 -22.99 25.00
CA ASP A 942 -3.86 -23.86 23.82
C ASP A 942 -3.34 -23.10 22.58
N PHE A 943 -2.02 -22.91 22.51
CA PHE A 943 -1.34 -22.46 21.30
C PHE A 943 -1.41 -23.59 20.26
N ALA A 944 -2.44 -23.52 19.40
CA ALA A 944 -2.69 -24.49 18.35
C ALA A 944 -1.41 -24.83 17.56
N SER A 945 -0.95 -26.07 17.73
CA SER A 945 0.13 -26.65 16.94
C SER A 945 -0.44 -27.71 16.02
N ARG A 946 -0.17 -27.60 14.70
CA ARG A 946 -0.75 -28.48 13.67
C ARG A 946 -0.47 -29.95 13.96
N ARG A 947 -1.48 -30.71 14.40
CA ARG A 947 -1.50 -32.18 14.31
C ARG A 947 -2.31 -32.63 13.09
N ARG A 948 -1.70 -33.50 12.28
CA ARG A 948 -2.33 -34.12 11.12
C ARG A 948 -3.55 -34.95 11.54
N ARG A 949 -4.67 -34.83 10.82
CA ARG A 949 -5.73 -35.86 10.77
C ARG A 949 -5.59 -36.61 9.45
N SER A 950 -5.46 -37.93 9.50
CA SER A 950 -5.68 -38.84 8.37
C SER A 950 -7.00 -39.57 8.58
N ILE A 951 -7.76 -39.80 7.51
CA ILE A 951 -9.11 -40.36 7.55
C ILE A 951 -9.19 -41.59 6.63
N TYR A 952 -9.65 -42.70 7.21
CA TYR A 952 -10.26 -43.90 6.61
C TYR A 952 -9.42 -44.93 5.82
N ARG A 953 -9.55 -46.19 6.27
CA ARG A 953 -10.01 -47.32 5.44
C ARG A 953 -11.15 -48.06 6.16
N ARG A 954 -12.01 -48.75 5.41
CA ARG A 954 -13.30 -49.30 5.85
C ARG A 954 -13.28 -50.84 5.90
N SER A 955 -14.06 -51.43 6.82
CA SER A 955 -14.72 -52.76 6.78
C SER A 955 -13.92 -54.03 6.47
N VAL A 956 -13.97 -55.04 7.36
CA VAL A 956 -14.68 -56.35 7.22
C VAL A 956 -15.10 -56.83 8.64
N SER A 957 -16.10 -57.70 8.75
CA SER A 957 -16.80 -58.17 9.97
C SER A 957 -16.52 -59.64 10.36
N ALA A 958 -16.85 -59.99 11.63
CA ALA A 958 -17.00 -61.36 12.21
C ALA A 958 -15.69 -62.19 12.40
N SER A 959 -15.52 -63.08 13.40
CA SER A 959 -16.28 -63.39 14.64
C SER A 959 -15.49 -64.36 15.56
N SER A 960 -15.69 -64.27 16.90
CA SER A 960 -15.35 -65.30 17.95
C SER A 960 -13.87 -65.71 18.12
N THR A 961 -13.33 -66.11 19.30
CA THR A 961 -13.91 -66.67 20.54
C THR A 961 -13.30 -66.08 21.85
N GLU A 962 -13.84 -66.51 23.00
CA GLU A 962 -13.52 -66.16 24.40
C GLU A 962 -12.12 -66.67 24.87
N GLY A 963 -11.55 -66.31 26.03
CA GLY A 963 -12.08 -65.60 27.22
C GLY A 963 -11.03 -65.04 28.23
N ARG A 964 -11.51 -64.65 29.42
CA ARG A 964 -10.87 -63.85 30.52
C ARG A 964 -9.92 -64.64 31.47
N PRO A 965 -9.30 -64.06 32.55
CA PRO A 965 -9.26 -62.67 33.07
C PRO A 965 -7.86 -62.08 33.48
N ALA A 966 -7.90 -60.81 33.93
CA ALA A 966 -6.88 -59.94 34.56
C ALA A 966 -5.89 -60.55 35.60
N SER A 967 -4.69 -60.00 35.81
CA SER A 967 -4.44 -58.73 36.56
C SER A 967 -2.94 -58.36 36.70
N THR A 968 -2.63 -57.28 37.45
CA THR A 968 -1.31 -56.81 38.00
C THR A 968 -0.16 -56.46 37.01
N THR A 969 0.23 -55.19 36.81
CA THR A 969 1.05 -54.25 37.66
C THR A 969 2.53 -54.62 37.87
N SER A 970 3.42 -53.85 37.21
CA SER A 970 4.67 -53.20 37.71
C SER A 970 5.78 -54.09 38.37
N THR A 971 7.06 -53.69 38.55
CA THR A 971 7.69 -52.36 38.71
C THR A 971 9.24 -52.45 38.56
N THR A 972 9.89 -51.42 38.02
CA THR A 972 11.24 -50.86 38.36
C THR A 972 12.50 -51.68 38.76
N SER A 973 13.61 -51.35 38.06
CA SER A 973 14.99 -51.05 38.59
C SER A 973 15.87 -52.22 39.09
N ARG A 974 17.22 -52.18 39.10
CA ARG A 974 18.23 -51.08 39.23
C ARG A 974 19.44 -51.31 38.28
N LEU A 975 20.28 -50.36 37.82
CA LEU A 975 20.96 -49.13 38.34
C LEU A 975 22.38 -49.36 38.94
N THR A 976 23.42 -48.96 38.19
CA THR A 976 24.76 -48.38 38.58
C THR A 976 25.61 -48.18 37.30
N SER A 977 26.51 -47.20 37.11
CA SER A 977 26.84 -45.97 37.85
C SER A 977 27.49 -44.87 36.94
N TYR A 978 27.41 -43.62 37.40
CA TYR A 978 28.35 -42.48 37.28
C TYR A 978 28.80 -41.79 35.94
N MET A 979 28.50 -40.48 35.93
CA MET A 979 29.31 -39.28 35.55
C MET A 979 29.29 -38.60 34.16
N ARG A 980 29.16 -37.26 34.24
CA ARG A 980 29.49 -36.17 33.28
C ARG A 980 28.77 -36.11 31.92
N SER A 981 27.81 -35.19 31.77
CA SER A 981 28.06 -33.87 31.14
C SER A 981 26.77 -33.06 30.90
N SER A 982 26.87 -31.73 31.02
CA SER A 982 25.73 -30.80 30.92
C SER A 982 25.40 -30.40 29.49
N ARG A 983 24.13 -30.50 29.07
CA ARG A 983 23.55 -29.61 28.05
C ARG A 983 22.11 -29.22 28.40
N MET A 984 21.91 -27.92 28.66
CA MET A 984 20.59 -27.32 28.85
C MET A 984 19.76 -27.38 27.57
N ALA A 985 18.53 -27.87 27.67
CA ALA A 985 17.54 -27.75 26.60
C ALA A 985 16.90 -26.35 26.65
N TYR A 986 17.21 -25.51 25.66
CA TYR A 986 16.60 -24.18 25.52
C TYR A 986 15.11 -24.28 25.19
N TRP A 987 14.29 -23.47 25.87
CA TRP A 987 12.85 -23.38 25.63
C TRP A 987 12.54 -22.76 24.26
N ARG A 988 11.73 -23.46 23.45
CA ARG A 988 11.21 -22.93 22.19
C ARG A 988 10.07 -21.93 22.43
N ILE A 989 10.34 -20.66 22.13
CA ILE A 989 9.33 -19.73 21.60
C ILE A 989 9.71 -19.55 20.13
N THR A 990 8.89 -20.08 19.23
CA THR A 990 9.24 -20.11 17.79
C THR A 990 8.84 -18.80 17.13
N VAL A 991 9.72 -17.81 17.20
CA VAL A 991 9.80 -16.73 16.20
C VAL A 991 10.73 -17.23 15.09
N SER A 992 10.19 -17.43 13.89
CA SER A 992 10.95 -17.94 12.74
C SER A 992 11.82 -16.84 12.11
N VAL A 993 12.99 -16.60 12.69
CA VAL A 993 14.04 -15.76 12.10
C VAL A 993 15.33 -16.58 12.01
N ILE A 994 15.90 -16.65 10.79
CA ILE A 994 17.17 -17.29 10.40
C ILE A 994 17.20 -18.83 10.46
N GLN A 995 17.25 -19.47 9.28
CA GLN A 995 18.05 -20.70 9.11
C GLN A 995 18.59 -20.93 7.68
N VAL A 996 19.16 -19.92 6.98
CA VAL A 996 19.91 -20.22 5.74
C VAL A 996 21.17 -19.38 5.49
N LEU A 997 22.22 -19.64 6.27
CA LEU A 997 23.61 -19.44 5.85
C LEU A 997 24.54 -20.52 6.45
N SER A 998 24.64 -21.69 5.82
CA SER A 998 25.93 -22.39 5.63
C SER A 998 25.85 -23.57 4.65
N ARG A 999 26.97 -23.82 3.95
CA ARG A 999 27.37 -25.05 3.22
C ARG A 999 26.67 -25.42 1.89
N ARG A 1000 27.46 -25.37 0.82
CA ARG A 1000 27.31 -26.18 -0.41
C ARG A 1000 28.59 -27.02 -0.60
N ARG A 1001 28.48 -28.35 -0.75
CA ARG A 1001 29.18 -29.14 -1.80
C ARG A 1001 28.73 -30.62 -1.83
N ARG A 1002 28.35 -31.08 -3.04
CA ARG A 1002 28.36 -32.46 -3.62
C ARG A 1002 27.52 -33.60 -2.98
N SER A 1003 26.46 -34.05 -3.68
CA SER A 1003 26.47 -35.30 -4.52
C SER A 1003 25.15 -36.14 -4.56
N LYS A 1004 24.47 -36.10 -5.72
CA LYS A 1004 23.71 -37.17 -6.44
C LYS A 1004 22.78 -38.18 -5.71
N ARG A 1005 21.45 -38.08 -5.97
CA ARG A 1005 20.59 -38.98 -6.81
C ARG A 1005 19.15 -38.40 -6.87
N LYS A 1006 18.52 -38.23 -8.05
CA LYS A 1006 17.48 -39.10 -8.69
C LYS A 1006 16.32 -39.48 -7.73
N LEU A 1007 15.02 -39.32 -8.03
CA LEU A 1007 14.30 -39.23 -9.33
C LEU A 1007 12.88 -38.59 -9.18
N ARG A 1008 12.38 -37.95 -10.27
CA ARG A 1008 10.97 -37.90 -10.80
C ARG A 1008 9.71 -37.60 -9.93
N THR A 1009 8.95 -36.57 -10.37
CA THR A 1009 7.46 -36.50 -10.64
C THR A 1009 6.44 -36.89 -9.54
N THR A 1010 5.21 -36.35 -9.42
CA THR A 1010 4.33 -35.54 -10.31
C THR A 1010 3.23 -34.84 -9.46
N THR A 1011 2.47 -33.92 -10.08
CA THR A 1011 1.03 -33.53 -9.88
C THR A 1011 0.19 -34.23 -8.78
N SER A 1012 -0.84 -33.64 -8.16
CA SER A 1012 -1.50 -32.31 -8.22
C SER A 1012 -2.69 -32.35 -7.22
N MET A 1013 -3.35 -31.21 -6.95
CA MET A 1013 -4.82 -31.08 -6.75
C MET A 1013 -5.57 -32.16 -5.89
N SER A 1014 -6.33 -31.87 -4.81
CA SER A 1014 -7.09 -30.64 -4.47
C SER A 1014 -8.04 -30.91 -3.23
N CYS A 1015 -8.63 -29.89 -2.54
CA CYS A 1015 -9.66 -29.89 -1.41
C CYS A 1015 -11.01 -30.66 -1.62
N PRO A 1016 -12.14 -30.42 -0.86
CA PRO A 1016 -13.10 -29.26 -0.87
C PRO A 1016 -13.20 -28.43 0.45
N SER A 1017 -13.80 -27.22 0.54
CA SER A 1017 -15.21 -26.74 0.33
C SER A 1017 -16.22 -27.27 1.38
N SER A 1018 -17.22 -26.53 1.90
CA SER A 1018 -17.76 -25.18 1.58
C SER A 1018 -18.82 -24.67 2.60
N GLN A 1019 -19.14 -23.36 2.58
CA GLN A 1019 -20.36 -22.65 3.07
C GLN A 1019 -20.56 -22.47 4.60
N GLY A 1020 -21.02 -21.32 5.12
CA GLY A 1020 -21.23 -19.98 4.50
C GLY A 1020 -22.09 -19.00 5.35
N ILE A 1021 -22.22 -17.72 4.88
CA ILE A 1021 -23.31 -16.73 5.18
C ILE A 1021 -23.24 -16.07 6.61
N ALA A 1022 -23.47 -14.76 6.90
CA ALA A 1022 -23.96 -13.56 6.15
C ALA A 1022 -23.50 -12.18 6.74
N THR A 1023 -23.47 -11.17 5.85
CA THR A 1023 -23.85 -9.72 5.95
C THR A 1023 -23.35 -8.72 7.02
N SER A 1024 -22.95 -7.56 6.47
CA SER A 1024 -22.95 -6.15 6.96
C SER A 1024 -21.97 -5.68 8.05
N ARG A 1025 -21.31 -4.53 7.78
CA ARG A 1025 -20.87 -3.42 8.68
C ARG A 1025 -19.83 -2.52 8.00
N ASP A 1026 -19.51 -1.39 8.61
CA ASP A 1026 -18.22 -0.71 8.44
C ASP A 1026 -17.08 -1.73 8.56
N VAL A 1027 -16.43 -2.08 7.45
CA VAL A 1027 -15.42 -3.13 7.46
C VAL A 1027 -14.05 -2.58 7.88
N SER A 1028 -13.93 -2.22 9.16
CA SER A 1028 -12.62 -2.27 9.80
C SER A 1028 -12.18 -3.75 9.84
N ILE A 1029 -11.42 -4.20 8.84
CA ILE A 1029 -10.75 -5.51 8.88
C ILE A 1029 -9.64 -5.44 9.93
N ARG A 1030 -10.02 -5.62 11.19
CA ARG A 1030 -9.10 -5.83 12.31
C ARG A 1030 -8.66 -7.31 12.28
N TRP A 1031 -7.37 -7.58 12.53
CA TRP A 1031 -6.82 -8.94 12.48
C TRP A 1031 -6.75 -9.57 13.88
#